data_AF-A0A0U1M0A9-F1
#
_entry.id   AF-A0A0U1M0A9-F1
#
_cell.length_a   1.000
_cell.length_b   1.000
_cell.length_c   1.000
_cell.angle_alpha   90.00
_cell.angle_beta   90.00
_cell.angle_gamma   90.00
#
_symmetry.space_group_name_H-M   'P 1'
#
loop_
_entity.id
_entity.type
_entity.pdbx_description
1 polymer ?
#
loop_
_entity_poly.entity_id
_entity_poly.type
_entity_poly.pdbx_seq_one_letter_code
_entity_poly.pdbx_strand_id
1 'polypeptide(L)'
;MDPLSITASLIAVIQITTVVSSHCMQYVRSAKNTKSLILSLVQELGGLQIVLTTLRDLTDRDYCEPGDSDAESIDKTYLLPTLRKLVELEHVFKECLEKLEVLKRDIAPSTERHLSKKETFFRALNWPIKEAYTKNIMRDISEYISLFSLALTLDETTNVLEIREKTFETNSMVKSLHAQRDEELKRQHCSEIVQWLSAPDASVDYMHALKRKTPNTGTWLIEEERYKEWKLHPGSLLCIYGTAGSGKTILSSTIVEDVLSDCALTMNLAAAYFYFKADDITKRTSEGMLRSLLKQLFDRGNRSSEAMMTLFEDKNQQPSVNKLFSTFIDITFEFGNVFIVLDALDECQDLSDLFDMIEEINKRAGTNVHILFTSRDNKDIKEFVESMESNTSSIKLSASVVKQDIRTYIRDRLRTDRALKRWRSHPKVQEQIEDSLIDKSDGMFQWVKCQLEELTNCRGPADLRQALARMPKGLNDTYAQMISRISDDDHGVAMRMLYWLLFSVRPLHIEELAELAVMNLDAEPFDELERYWEPEEVLGICPGLLTTVEEGNDGSEEEPKILVRLAHISIRDYLLSDSILKGGVARFYVDEPTAHASIAECCLIYMRLIKGDLPDSLDDLPLALYAAENWIYHYELVPETATKTHHLVLDFFQNRKEIYSKWIAYISSLKKPRLNPGLITSVKLSPLETASAYGLSEALKLMFDSKNIDTESSAALQGALRAAYIGTAPPRDDVSTRTVKLLLQYGANFSGDGKFASTLHAASYYGFDEIVIKELDGGLDVNYQGGEFGTALIAAVAGRYECNFQKIMSTRNTNPSMVASFDGINLKVVQVLLERGADPNIRGERDGSALSEACSNGDFPSAKLLLDYGADPNFTQKMDKGPNISCLSEAAASGNIQIVEFVCDHGANVNCSMALNAAASRGHIDIVRFLLEKGANPNTADRLRDETLLQHACNSYQPETVKLLLEHGVDPNEGGGRFGSPLQCTCAAYGSVETLEILVSYGADVNQFCGAFGTALHAAAFYGDFEMVQYLVSKGADIHAQGYMYPSVVRCALQNGHGSILRFLLNLGADMDTPGGHYGNTLQKILATAPADEPELWFRTFAKADLLQLCVMIKKGSTWQDFDNIEFEDRNGDGLHVADSKWACMLPPAVLTPVR
;
A
#
# COMPACT_ATOMS: atom_id res chain seq x y z
N MET A 1 -14.61 44.59 -18.03
CA MET A 1 -14.05 45.77 -17.33
C MET A 1 -14.13 45.49 -15.84
N ASP A 2 -13.06 45.76 -15.09
CA ASP A 2 -13.00 45.46 -13.65
C ASP A 2 -13.89 46.44 -12.85
N PRO A 3 -14.92 45.97 -12.12
CA PRO A 3 -15.77 46.79 -11.29
C PRO A 3 -14.99 47.65 -10.29
N LEU A 4 -13.86 47.16 -9.79
CA LEU A 4 -12.99 47.86 -8.84
C LEU A 4 -12.39 49.15 -9.42
N SER A 5 -12.07 49.16 -10.72
CA SER A 5 -11.51 50.33 -11.40
C SER A 5 -12.52 51.48 -11.51
N ILE A 6 -13.80 51.16 -11.69
CA ILE A 6 -14.90 52.13 -11.78
C ILE A 6 -15.22 52.70 -10.39
N THR A 7 -15.28 51.83 -9.37
CA THR A 7 -15.50 52.24 -7.97
C THR A 7 -14.36 53.12 -7.46
N ALA A 8 -13.10 52.79 -7.77
CA ALA A 8 -11.93 53.59 -7.41
C ALA A 8 -11.94 54.97 -8.08
N SER A 9 -12.35 55.04 -9.36
CA SER A 9 -12.48 56.31 -10.08
C SER A 9 -13.58 57.20 -9.49
N LEU A 10 -14.68 56.62 -9.01
CA LEU A 10 -15.78 57.34 -8.36
C LEU A 10 -15.46 57.79 -6.93
N ILE A 11 -14.70 57.01 -6.16
CA ILE A 11 -14.18 57.42 -4.85
C ILE A 11 -13.24 58.62 -5.01
N ALA A 12 -12.39 58.62 -6.05
CA ALA A 12 -11.55 59.77 -6.38
C ALA A 12 -12.39 61.03 -6.70
N VAL A 13 -13.53 60.90 -7.40
CA VAL A 13 -14.46 62.02 -7.61
C VAL A 13 -14.98 62.56 -6.28
N ILE A 14 -15.47 61.71 -5.38
CA ILE A 14 -16.04 62.14 -4.10
C ILE A 14 -14.97 62.85 -3.25
N GLN A 15 -13.74 62.34 -3.21
CA GLN A 15 -12.63 62.96 -2.47
C GLN A 15 -12.23 64.32 -3.04
N ILE A 16 -12.02 64.42 -4.36
CA ILE A 16 -11.67 65.67 -5.04
C ILE A 16 -12.77 66.72 -4.82
N THR A 17 -14.05 66.33 -4.90
CA THR A 17 -15.16 67.29 -4.78
C THR A 17 -15.37 67.77 -3.33
N THR A 18 -15.01 66.95 -2.34
CA THR A 18 -14.98 67.33 -0.91
C THR A 18 -13.87 68.33 -0.64
N VAL A 19 -12.70 68.14 -1.27
CA VAL A 19 -11.57 69.06 -1.22
C VAL A 19 -11.93 70.39 -1.89
N VAL A 20 -12.51 70.38 -3.10
CA VAL A 20 -13.02 71.58 -3.81
C VAL A 20 -14.03 72.35 -2.95
N SER A 21 -14.98 71.65 -2.31
CA SER A 21 -16.00 72.28 -1.46
C SER A 21 -15.42 72.94 -0.22
N SER A 22 -14.41 72.33 0.41
CA SER A 22 -13.72 72.93 1.56
C SER A 22 -12.91 74.18 1.19
N HIS A 23 -12.25 74.17 0.03
CA HIS A 23 -11.44 75.29 -0.47
C HIS A 23 -12.31 76.46 -0.94
N CYS A 24 -13.46 76.19 -1.58
CA CYS A 24 -14.48 77.19 -1.89
C CYS A 24 -15.06 77.85 -0.62
N MET A 25 -15.33 77.07 0.44
CA MET A 25 -15.81 77.59 1.73
C MET A 25 -14.76 78.44 2.46
N GLN A 26 -13.46 78.10 2.34
CA GLN A 26 -12.36 78.93 2.84
C GLN A 26 -12.20 80.22 2.03
N TYR A 27 -12.33 80.17 0.71
CA TYR A 27 -12.28 81.33 -0.18
C TYR A 27 -13.35 82.38 0.15
N VAL A 28 -14.58 81.94 0.47
CA VAL A 28 -15.67 82.83 0.93
C VAL A 28 -15.35 83.46 2.30
N ARG A 29 -14.56 82.80 3.16
CA ARG A 29 -14.21 83.30 4.50
C ARG A 29 -12.98 84.21 4.55
N SER A 30 -12.12 84.25 3.53
CA SER A 30 -10.82 84.94 3.61
C SER A 30 -10.55 85.90 2.44
N ALA A 31 -11.34 86.96 2.30
CA ALA A 31 -11.02 88.06 1.38
C ALA A 31 -9.90 88.96 1.95
N LYS A 32 -8.62 88.52 1.88
CA LYS A 32 -7.38 89.35 1.94
C LYS A 32 -6.08 88.51 1.85
N ASN A 33 -5.83 87.83 0.71
CA ASN A 33 -4.48 87.54 0.14
C ASN A 33 -4.61 86.55 -1.03
N THR A 34 -4.29 86.98 -2.26
CA THR A 34 -4.82 86.39 -3.51
C THR A 34 -3.73 86.01 -4.53
N LYS A 35 -3.14 84.81 -4.42
CA LYS A 35 -2.47 84.17 -5.60
C LYS A 35 -2.30 82.64 -5.53
N SER A 36 -1.92 82.04 -4.39
CA SER A 36 -1.70 80.58 -4.31
C SER A 36 -2.99 79.75 -4.31
N LEU A 37 -4.05 80.28 -3.69
CA LEU A 37 -5.35 79.60 -3.57
C LEU A 37 -6.17 79.58 -4.88
N ILE A 38 -5.95 80.54 -5.79
CA ILE A 38 -6.65 80.56 -7.10
C ILE A 38 -6.09 79.47 -8.03
N LEU A 39 -4.78 79.23 -7.98
CA LEU A 39 -4.13 78.17 -8.76
C LEU A 39 -4.57 76.78 -8.29
N SER A 40 -4.65 76.56 -6.97
CA SER A 40 -5.19 75.31 -6.41
C SER A 40 -6.67 75.09 -6.77
N LEU A 41 -7.51 76.14 -6.72
CA LEU A 41 -8.92 76.03 -7.11
C LEU A 41 -9.11 75.67 -8.59
N VAL A 42 -8.31 76.28 -9.48
CA VAL A 42 -8.35 75.99 -10.93
C VAL A 42 -7.83 74.58 -11.24
N GLN A 43 -6.86 74.10 -10.47
CA GLN A 43 -6.26 72.78 -10.63
C GLN A 43 -7.24 71.68 -10.18
N GLU A 44 -7.92 71.88 -9.05
CA GLU A 44 -8.94 70.95 -8.52
C GLU A 44 -10.22 70.95 -9.37
N LEU A 45 -10.68 72.11 -9.87
CA LEU A 45 -11.78 72.20 -10.85
C LEU A 45 -11.42 71.55 -12.19
N GLY A 46 -10.14 71.63 -12.59
CA GLY A 46 -9.61 70.92 -13.75
C GLY A 46 -9.58 69.40 -13.56
N GLY A 47 -9.24 68.92 -12.36
CA GLY A 47 -9.29 67.51 -11.99
C GLY A 47 -10.71 66.95 -12.02
N LEU A 48 -11.67 67.64 -11.40
CA LEU A 48 -13.07 67.24 -11.41
C LEU A 48 -13.65 67.18 -12.84
N GLN A 49 -13.28 68.14 -13.69
CA GLN A 49 -13.69 68.16 -15.09
C GLN A 49 -13.13 66.97 -15.88
N ILE A 50 -11.85 66.62 -15.72
CA ILE A 50 -11.23 65.48 -16.40
C ILE A 50 -11.95 64.18 -16.02
N VAL A 51 -12.26 63.97 -14.74
CA VAL A 51 -12.89 62.73 -14.30
C VAL A 51 -14.35 62.62 -14.76
N LEU A 52 -15.11 63.72 -14.71
CA LEU A 52 -16.47 63.76 -15.27
C LEU A 52 -16.51 63.56 -16.80
N THR A 53 -15.49 64.06 -17.50
CA THR A 53 -15.32 63.82 -18.95
C THR A 53 -14.95 62.36 -19.23
N THR A 54 -14.09 61.77 -18.41
CA THR A 54 -13.70 60.35 -18.51
C THR A 54 -14.90 59.42 -18.24
N LEU A 55 -15.73 59.74 -17.25
CA LEU A 55 -16.95 58.99 -16.95
C LEU A 55 -17.99 59.09 -18.10
N ARG A 56 -18.14 60.27 -18.72
CA ARG A 56 -18.97 60.44 -19.93
C ARG A 56 -18.42 59.65 -21.11
N ASP A 57 -17.13 59.73 -21.38
CA ASP A 57 -16.50 59.04 -22.50
C ASP A 57 -16.50 57.50 -22.29
N LEU A 58 -16.61 57.02 -21.05
CA LEU A 58 -16.82 55.61 -20.73
C LEU A 58 -18.28 55.15 -20.96
N THR A 59 -19.26 56.05 -20.85
CA THR A 59 -20.67 55.79 -21.21
C THR A 59 -20.97 55.95 -22.70
N ASP A 60 -20.24 56.83 -23.41
CA ASP A 60 -20.41 57.14 -24.84
C ASP A 60 -19.68 56.17 -25.81
N ARG A 61 -19.02 55.11 -25.31
CA ARG A 61 -18.44 54.06 -26.18
C ARG A 61 -19.54 53.16 -26.75
N ASP A 62 -20.33 53.71 -27.67
CA ASP A 62 -21.04 52.94 -28.68
C ASP A 62 -19.99 52.32 -29.61
N TYR A 63 -19.82 51.00 -29.52
CA TYR A 63 -19.11 50.22 -30.54
C TYR A 63 -19.96 50.18 -31.82
N CYS A 64 -19.69 51.10 -32.74
CA CYS A 64 -19.97 50.93 -34.15
C CYS A 64 -18.63 50.82 -34.90
N GLU A 65 -18.20 49.59 -35.24
CA GLU A 65 -17.66 49.29 -36.58
C GLU A 65 -17.97 47.81 -36.95
N PRO A 66 -18.18 47.52 -38.24
CA PRO A 66 -18.85 46.31 -38.71
C PRO A 66 -17.85 45.25 -39.18
N GLY A 67 -17.98 44.03 -38.66
CA GLY A 67 -17.28 42.87 -39.21
C GLY A 67 -16.88 41.87 -38.15
N ASP A 68 -17.83 41.02 -37.74
CA ASP A 68 -17.69 39.58 -37.90
C ASP A 68 -18.99 38.92 -37.43
N SER A 69 -19.56 38.12 -38.32
CA SER A 69 -20.71 37.26 -38.06
C SER A 69 -20.31 36.14 -37.11
N ASP A 70 -21.23 35.82 -36.19
CA ASP A 70 -21.26 34.64 -35.32
C ASP A 70 -20.70 34.83 -33.90
N ALA A 71 -21.46 35.55 -33.07
CA ALA A 71 -21.55 35.28 -31.64
C ALA A 71 -22.96 35.62 -31.14
N GLU A 72 -23.67 34.60 -30.68
CA GLU A 72 -24.97 34.69 -30.03
C GLU A 72 -24.94 35.66 -28.83
N SER A 73 -26.02 36.43 -28.71
CA SER A 73 -26.42 37.31 -27.60
C SER A 73 -25.41 37.43 -26.44
N ILE A 74 -24.47 38.37 -26.55
CA ILE A 74 -23.83 38.92 -25.35
C ILE A 74 -24.90 39.72 -24.62
N ASP A 75 -25.40 39.08 -23.56
CA ASP A 75 -26.43 39.56 -22.67
C ASP A 75 -26.08 40.95 -22.12
N LYS A 76 -27.02 41.88 -22.19
CA LYS A 76 -26.91 43.28 -21.72
C LYS A 76 -26.96 43.37 -20.18
N THR A 77 -26.47 42.35 -19.47
CA THR A 77 -26.53 42.18 -18.01
C THR A 77 -25.27 42.63 -17.28
N TYR A 78 -24.17 42.94 -17.98
CA TYR A 78 -22.89 43.32 -17.34
C TYR A 78 -22.66 44.84 -17.16
N LEU A 79 -23.71 45.65 -17.27
CA LEU A 79 -23.66 47.03 -16.79
C LEU A 79 -24.30 47.07 -15.40
N LEU A 80 -23.49 47.38 -14.37
CA LEU A 80 -23.97 47.60 -13.00
C LEU A 80 -25.27 48.43 -13.03
N PRO A 81 -26.29 48.11 -12.20
CA PRO A 81 -27.54 48.88 -12.14
C PRO A 81 -27.30 50.39 -11.98
N THR A 82 -26.24 50.78 -11.27
CA THR A 82 -25.82 52.17 -11.10
C THR A 82 -25.31 52.81 -12.39
N LEU A 83 -24.55 52.10 -13.24
CA LEU A 83 -24.13 52.59 -14.56
C LEU A 83 -25.34 52.83 -15.48
N ARG A 84 -26.37 51.97 -15.41
CA ARG A 84 -27.60 52.14 -16.21
C ARG A 84 -28.42 53.37 -15.77
N LYS A 85 -28.46 53.68 -14.47
CA LYS A 85 -29.08 54.91 -13.93
C LYS A 85 -28.25 56.17 -14.15
N LEU A 86 -26.92 56.06 -14.18
CA LEU A 86 -26.01 57.15 -14.50
C LEU A 86 -26.18 57.64 -15.94
N VAL A 87 -26.46 56.72 -16.88
CA VAL A 87 -26.81 57.04 -18.28
C VAL A 87 -28.14 57.80 -18.36
N GLU A 88 -29.14 57.51 -17.52
CA GLU A 88 -30.40 58.30 -17.46
C GLU A 88 -30.19 59.72 -16.88
N LEU A 89 -29.09 59.94 -16.16
CA LEU A 89 -28.70 61.22 -15.55
C LEU A 89 -27.69 62.01 -16.39
N GLU A 90 -27.46 61.65 -17.67
CA GLU A 90 -26.55 62.34 -18.59
C GLU A 90 -26.78 63.86 -18.65
N HIS A 91 -28.06 64.27 -18.56
CA HIS A 91 -28.46 65.67 -18.49
C HIS A 91 -27.89 66.39 -17.24
N VAL A 92 -27.79 65.69 -16.10
CA VAL A 92 -27.22 66.20 -14.85
C VAL A 92 -25.71 66.37 -14.99
N PHE A 93 -25.02 65.43 -15.65
CA PHE A 93 -23.58 65.54 -15.94
C PHE A 93 -23.27 66.74 -16.82
N LYS A 94 -24.06 66.93 -17.87
CA LYS A 94 -23.93 68.06 -18.78
C LYS A 94 -24.20 69.39 -18.09
N GLU A 95 -25.26 69.49 -17.28
CA GLU A 95 -25.58 70.69 -16.51
C GLU A 95 -24.50 71.00 -15.46
N CYS A 96 -23.95 69.98 -14.81
CA CYS A 96 -22.87 70.13 -13.83
C CYS A 96 -21.57 70.63 -14.49
N LEU A 97 -21.20 70.06 -15.64
CA LEU A 97 -20.03 70.48 -16.44
C LEU A 97 -20.19 71.92 -16.98
N GLU A 98 -21.38 72.28 -17.47
CA GLU A 98 -21.68 73.64 -17.93
C GLU A 98 -21.58 74.66 -16.79
N LYS A 99 -22.14 74.35 -15.61
CA LYS A 99 -22.01 75.20 -14.42
C LYS A 99 -20.56 75.32 -13.93
N LEU A 100 -19.77 74.24 -14.01
CA LEU A 100 -18.34 74.23 -13.66
C LEU A 100 -17.50 75.07 -14.63
N GLU A 101 -17.77 75.00 -15.93
CA GLU A 101 -17.08 75.80 -16.96
C GLU A 101 -17.40 77.30 -16.81
N VAL A 102 -18.65 77.66 -16.51
CA VAL A 102 -19.02 79.03 -16.17
C VAL A 102 -18.25 79.53 -14.94
N LEU A 103 -18.16 78.71 -13.89
CA LEU A 103 -17.42 79.05 -12.67
C LEU A 103 -15.91 79.22 -12.93
N LYS A 104 -15.31 78.34 -13.74
CA LYS A 104 -13.89 78.39 -14.14
C LYS A 104 -13.58 79.65 -14.96
N ARG A 105 -14.47 80.02 -15.88
CA ARG A 105 -14.35 81.23 -16.72
C ARG A 105 -14.45 82.52 -15.90
N ASP A 106 -15.28 82.52 -14.85
CA ASP A 106 -15.50 83.68 -13.98
C ASP A 106 -14.39 83.91 -12.95
N ILE A 107 -13.59 82.88 -12.62
CA ILE A 107 -12.52 82.92 -11.61
C ILE A 107 -11.13 83.12 -12.25
N ALA A 108 -10.95 82.82 -13.54
CA ALA A 108 -9.66 82.94 -14.21
C ALA A 108 -9.22 84.42 -14.41
N PRO A 109 -7.99 84.82 -13.98
CA PRO A 109 -7.49 86.17 -14.22
C PRO A 109 -7.11 86.36 -15.70
N SER A 110 -7.71 87.35 -16.37
CA SER A 110 -7.35 87.78 -17.72
C SER A 110 -5.87 88.14 -17.80
N THR A 111 -5.12 87.43 -18.63
CA THR A 111 -3.71 87.67 -18.96
C THR A 111 -3.51 89.01 -19.67
N GLU A 112 -2.50 89.76 -19.20
CA GLU A 112 -1.90 91.00 -19.73
C GLU A 112 -2.52 92.39 -19.40
N ARG A 113 -1.59 93.27 -18.97
CA ARG A 113 -1.61 94.74 -18.72
C ARG A 113 -2.13 95.26 -17.37
N HIS A 114 -1.34 96.17 -16.78
CA HIS A 114 -1.52 96.81 -15.47
C HIS A 114 -2.92 97.38 -15.27
N LEU A 115 -3.67 96.83 -14.31
CA LEU A 115 -4.97 97.32 -13.86
C LEU A 115 -4.79 98.47 -12.87
N SER A 116 -5.58 99.54 -13.01
CA SER A 116 -5.52 100.72 -12.13
C SER A 116 -6.22 100.46 -10.78
N LYS A 117 -5.89 101.25 -9.74
CA LYS A 117 -6.53 101.19 -8.40
C LYS A 117 -8.07 101.33 -8.44
N LYS A 118 -8.63 101.89 -9.52
CA LYS A 118 -10.08 102.02 -9.70
C LYS A 118 -10.74 100.69 -10.13
N GLU A 119 -10.06 99.89 -10.94
CA GLU A 119 -10.61 98.61 -11.45
C GLU A 119 -10.56 97.50 -10.40
N THR A 120 -9.58 97.53 -9.49
CA THR A 120 -9.54 96.63 -8.31
C THR A 120 -10.66 96.93 -7.32
N PHE A 121 -11.05 98.20 -7.17
CA PHE A 121 -12.15 98.63 -6.31
C PHE A 121 -13.53 98.22 -6.87
N PHE A 122 -13.74 98.35 -8.18
CA PHE A 122 -14.99 97.90 -8.83
C PHE A 122 -15.12 96.36 -8.88
N ARG A 123 -14.00 95.61 -8.98
CA ARG A 123 -14.03 94.14 -8.85
C ARG A 123 -14.35 93.66 -7.41
N ALA A 124 -13.94 94.40 -6.38
CA ALA A 124 -14.29 94.11 -5.00
C ALA A 124 -15.76 94.41 -4.66
N LEU A 125 -16.39 95.38 -5.34
CA LEU A 125 -17.80 95.74 -5.13
C LEU A 125 -18.79 94.75 -5.78
N ASN A 126 -18.39 94.01 -6.82
CA ASN A 126 -19.21 92.98 -7.47
C ASN A 126 -19.16 91.60 -6.77
N TRP A 127 -18.33 91.46 -5.74
CA TRP A 127 -18.16 90.22 -4.98
C TRP A 127 -19.43 89.74 -4.24
N PRO A 128 -20.23 90.61 -3.59
CA PRO A 128 -21.40 90.17 -2.82
C PRO A 128 -22.53 89.62 -3.69
N ILE A 129 -22.66 90.09 -4.94
CA ILE A 129 -23.67 89.60 -5.90
C ILE A 129 -23.22 88.25 -6.50
N LYS A 130 -21.90 88.04 -6.63
CA LYS A 130 -21.32 86.74 -7.05
C LYS A 130 -21.33 85.69 -5.94
N GLU A 131 -21.27 86.09 -4.67
CA GLU A 131 -21.26 85.17 -3.52
C GLU A 131 -22.52 84.29 -3.41
N ALA A 132 -23.72 84.87 -3.60
CA ALA A 132 -24.98 84.13 -3.54
C ALA A 132 -25.13 83.14 -4.71
N TYR A 133 -24.68 83.55 -5.90
CA TYR A 133 -24.70 82.72 -7.11
C TYR A 133 -23.73 81.53 -6.99
N THR A 134 -22.51 81.75 -6.49
CA THR A 134 -21.52 80.69 -6.25
C THR A 134 -21.95 79.72 -5.15
N LYS A 135 -22.61 80.19 -4.08
CA LYS A 135 -23.15 79.32 -3.02
C LYS A 135 -24.25 78.38 -3.51
N ASN A 136 -25.11 78.83 -4.43
CA ASN A 136 -26.17 77.97 -5.00
C ASN A 136 -25.58 76.87 -5.88
N ILE A 137 -24.61 77.19 -6.75
CA ILE A 137 -23.94 76.19 -7.60
C ILE A 137 -23.22 75.13 -6.73
N MET A 138 -22.58 75.54 -5.64
CA MET A 138 -21.92 74.62 -4.71
C MET A 138 -22.91 73.72 -3.95
N ARG A 139 -24.11 74.22 -3.65
CA ARG A 139 -25.17 73.43 -2.99
C ARG A 139 -25.72 72.35 -3.93
N ASP A 140 -25.98 72.71 -5.18
CA ASP A 140 -26.45 71.77 -6.21
C ASP A 140 -25.42 70.64 -6.43
N ILE A 141 -24.13 70.97 -6.52
CA ILE A 141 -23.05 69.97 -6.66
C ILE A 141 -22.99 69.02 -5.45
N SER A 142 -23.19 69.53 -4.22
CA SER A 142 -23.20 68.71 -3.01
C SER A 142 -24.41 67.77 -2.90
N GLU A 143 -25.57 68.18 -3.42
CA GLU A 143 -26.77 67.34 -3.49
C GLU A 143 -26.57 66.18 -4.48
N TYR A 144 -25.94 66.43 -5.64
CA TYR A 144 -25.64 65.37 -6.62
C TYR A 144 -24.62 64.34 -6.09
N ILE A 145 -23.59 64.77 -5.36
CA ILE A 145 -22.61 63.85 -4.73
C ILE A 145 -23.28 62.92 -3.73
N SER A 146 -24.23 63.45 -2.95
CA SER A 146 -24.95 62.67 -1.93
C SER A 146 -25.81 61.58 -2.58
N LEU A 147 -26.42 61.89 -3.73
CA LEU A 147 -27.18 60.94 -4.55
C LEU A 147 -26.29 59.84 -5.15
N PHE A 148 -25.09 60.19 -5.63
CA PHE A 148 -24.12 59.21 -6.14
C PHE A 148 -23.55 58.31 -5.05
N SER A 149 -23.28 58.86 -3.86
CA SER A 149 -22.83 58.08 -2.71
C SER A 149 -23.86 57.04 -2.26
N LEU A 150 -25.15 57.39 -2.28
CA LEU A 150 -26.24 56.49 -1.88
C LEU A 150 -26.40 55.33 -2.88
N ALA A 151 -26.27 55.60 -4.19
CA ALA A 151 -26.33 54.58 -5.23
C ALA A 151 -25.16 53.59 -5.13
N LEU A 152 -23.94 54.08 -4.85
CA LEU A 152 -22.75 53.24 -4.66
C LEU A 152 -22.86 52.31 -3.45
N THR A 153 -23.38 52.79 -2.32
CA THR A 153 -23.63 51.93 -1.15
C THR A 153 -24.66 50.84 -1.42
N LEU A 154 -25.64 51.08 -2.31
CA LEU A 154 -26.63 50.07 -2.68
C LEU A 154 -26.00 48.94 -3.51
N ASP A 155 -25.11 49.27 -4.44
CA ASP A 155 -24.39 48.29 -5.27
C ASP A 155 -23.35 47.50 -4.45
N GLU A 156 -22.63 48.13 -3.51
CA GLU A 156 -21.76 47.39 -2.58
C GLU A 156 -22.54 46.35 -1.77
N THR A 157 -23.72 46.70 -1.26
CA THR A 157 -24.56 45.73 -0.53
C THR A 157 -25.10 44.62 -1.41
N THR A 158 -25.40 44.90 -2.69
CA THR A 158 -25.90 43.90 -3.64
C THR A 158 -24.78 42.92 -4.03
N ASN A 159 -23.57 43.41 -4.30
CA ASN A 159 -22.40 42.58 -4.57
C ASN A 159 -22.03 41.70 -3.36
N VAL A 160 -22.12 42.23 -2.13
CA VAL A 160 -21.86 41.44 -0.91
C VAL A 160 -22.90 40.32 -0.74
N LEU A 161 -24.16 40.55 -1.10
CA LEU A 161 -25.21 39.52 -1.07
C LEU A 161 -24.99 38.45 -2.13
N GLU A 162 -24.63 38.83 -3.35
CA GLU A 162 -24.35 37.89 -4.45
C GLU A 162 -23.08 37.05 -4.18
N ILE A 163 -22.03 37.67 -3.60
CA ILE A 163 -20.86 36.96 -3.12
C ILE A 163 -21.25 35.99 -2.01
N ARG A 164 -22.11 36.37 -1.06
CA ARG A 164 -22.58 35.45 -0.01
C ARG A 164 -23.36 34.26 -0.58
N GLU A 165 -24.22 34.48 -1.56
CA GLU A 165 -25.00 33.42 -2.22
C GLU A 165 -24.09 32.46 -2.99
N LYS A 166 -23.17 32.98 -3.82
CA LYS A 166 -22.15 32.18 -4.51
C LYS A 166 -21.23 31.46 -3.54
N THR A 167 -20.87 32.08 -2.41
CA THR A 167 -20.06 31.43 -1.36
C THR A 167 -20.84 30.29 -0.68
N PHE A 168 -22.15 30.45 -0.48
CA PHE A 168 -23.02 29.40 0.06
C PHE A 168 -23.16 28.22 -0.91
N GLU A 169 -23.38 28.48 -2.21
CA GLU A 169 -23.43 27.46 -3.26
C GLU A 169 -22.09 26.73 -3.40
N THR A 170 -20.98 27.48 -3.40
CA THR A 170 -19.63 26.89 -3.45
C THR A 170 -19.36 26.02 -2.22
N ASN A 171 -19.73 26.47 -1.02
CA ASN A 171 -19.62 25.66 0.20
C ASN A 171 -20.50 24.40 0.16
N SER A 172 -21.69 24.47 -0.44
CA SER A 172 -22.56 23.31 -0.64
C SER A 172 -21.96 22.31 -1.63
N MET A 173 -21.40 22.80 -2.73
CA MET A 173 -20.71 21.97 -3.73
C MET A 173 -19.44 21.34 -3.16
N VAL A 174 -18.65 22.08 -2.38
CA VAL A 174 -17.48 21.58 -1.66
C VAL A 174 -17.88 20.48 -0.66
N LYS A 175 -18.98 20.65 0.10
CA LYS A 175 -19.51 19.58 0.95
C LYS A 175 -19.93 18.32 0.18
N SER A 176 -20.57 18.49 -0.98
CA SER A 176 -20.94 17.37 -1.86
C SER A 176 -19.71 16.66 -2.43
N LEU A 177 -18.67 17.42 -2.84
CA LEU A 177 -17.42 16.87 -3.34
C LEU A 177 -16.64 16.16 -2.24
N HIS A 178 -16.63 16.68 -1.01
CA HIS A 178 -16.06 15.96 0.14
C HIS A 178 -16.82 14.67 0.43
N ALA A 179 -18.16 14.68 0.44
CA ALA A 179 -18.95 13.47 0.64
C ALA A 179 -18.70 12.42 -0.47
N GLN A 180 -18.62 12.85 -1.73
CA GLN A 180 -18.27 11.96 -2.85
C GLN A 180 -16.84 11.41 -2.72
N ARG A 181 -15.87 12.26 -2.32
CA ARG A 181 -14.49 11.85 -2.10
C ARG A 181 -14.39 10.85 -0.96
N ASP A 182 -15.11 11.06 0.14
CA ASP A 182 -15.09 10.18 1.30
C ASP A 182 -15.78 8.83 0.98
N GLU A 183 -16.85 8.84 0.18
CA GLU A 183 -17.48 7.63 -0.33
C GLU A 183 -16.57 6.85 -1.29
N GLU A 184 -15.84 7.56 -2.17
CA GLU A 184 -14.88 6.96 -3.08
C GLU A 184 -13.66 6.40 -2.34
N LEU A 185 -13.12 7.13 -1.35
CA LEU A 185 -12.06 6.63 -0.47
C LEU A 185 -12.52 5.39 0.29
N LYS A 186 -13.77 5.36 0.78
CA LYS A 186 -14.34 4.19 1.44
C LYS A 186 -14.47 3.01 0.48
N ARG A 187 -14.92 3.22 -0.76
CA ARG A 187 -14.98 2.17 -1.80
C ARG A 187 -13.61 1.63 -2.14
N GLN A 188 -12.64 2.51 -2.34
CA GLN A 188 -11.24 2.14 -2.61
C GLN A 188 -10.70 1.30 -1.46
N HIS A 189 -10.87 1.75 -0.22
CA HIS A 189 -10.45 1.00 0.97
C HIS A 189 -11.14 -0.37 1.08
N CYS A 190 -12.43 -0.46 0.82
CA CYS A 190 -13.15 -1.74 0.82
C CYS A 190 -12.73 -2.67 -0.32
N SER A 191 -12.31 -2.11 -1.46
CA SER A 191 -11.73 -2.87 -2.56
C SER A 191 -10.36 -3.42 -2.19
N GLU A 192 -9.54 -2.63 -1.51
CA GLU A 192 -8.23 -3.06 -0.99
C GLU A 192 -8.40 -4.22 0.00
N ILE A 193 -9.40 -4.16 0.91
CA ILE A 193 -9.72 -5.25 1.85
C ILE A 193 -10.03 -6.55 1.11
N VAL A 194 -10.89 -6.49 0.09
CA VAL A 194 -11.30 -7.71 -0.64
C VAL A 194 -10.17 -8.28 -1.49
N GLN A 195 -9.36 -7.42 -2.11
CA GLN A 195 -8.17 -7.84 -2.84
C GLN A 195 -7.13 -8.46 -1.89
N TRP A 196 -6.92 -7.83 -0.74
CA TRP A 196 -6.02 -8.31 0.30
C TRP A 196 -6.43 -9.67 0.84
N LEU A 197 -7.72 -9.88 1.17
CA LEU A 197 -8.20 -11.16 1.72
C LEU A 197 -7.90 -12.35 0.80
N SER A 198 -7.69 -12.11 -0.50
CA SER A 198 -7.30 -13.11 -1.50
C SER A 198 -8.24 -14.32 -1.48
N ALA A 199 -9.54 -14.05 -1.36
CA ALA A 199 -10.55 -15.06 -1.13
C ALA A 199 -10.85 -15.87 -2.40
N PRO A 200 -10.89 -17.21 -2.34
CA PRO A 200 -11.30 -18.06 -3.45
C PRO A 200 -12.74 -17.74 -3.89
N ASP A 201 -12.97 -17.67 -5.20
CA ASP A 201 -14.30 -17.37 -5.74
C ASP A 201 -15.20 -18.61 -5.81
N ALA A 202 -16.14 -18.71 -4.87
CA ALA A 202 -17.14 -19.77 -4.83
C ALA A 202 -18.30 -19.54 -5.83
N SER A 203 -18.47 -18.32 -6.37
CA SER A 203 -19.60 -17.99 -7.24
C SER A 203 -19.53 -18.71 -8.59
N VAL A 204 -18.33 -18.96 -9.10
CA VAL A 204 -18.08 -19.73 -10.32
C VAL A 204 -18.65 -21.15 -10.20
N ASP A 205 -18.46 -21.79 -9.05
CA ASP A 205 -18.94 -23.16 -8.81
C ASP A 205 -20.45 -23.21 -8.67
N TYR A 206 -21.01 -22.24 -7.94
CA TYR A 206 -22.45 -22.07 -7.83
C TYR A 206 -23.10 -21.87 -9.21
N MET A 207 -22.59 -20.94 -10.02
CA MET A 207 -23.09 -20.69 -11.37
C MET A 207 -22.96 -21.91 -12.27
N HIS A 208 -21.84 -22.63 -12.18
CA HIS A 208 -21.62 -23.85 -12.94
C HIS A 208 -22.60 -24.96 -12.54
N ALA A 209 -22.86 -25.14 -11.24
CA ALA A 209 -23.85 -26.08 -10.73
C ALA A 209 -25.27 -25.70 -11.19
N LEU A 210 -25.62 -24.41 -11.15
CA LEU A 210 -26.91 -23.90 -11.60
C LEU A 210 -27.13 -24.11 -13.10
N LYS A 211 -26.10 -23.85 -13.93
CA LYS A 211 -26.15 -24.09 -15.39
C LYS A 211 -26.36 -25.58 -15.73
N ARG A 212 -25.91 -26.49 -14.86
CA ARG A 212 -26.07 -27.94 -15.01
C ARG A 212 -27.39 -28.48 -14.45
N LYS A 213 -28.08 -27.72 -13.59
CA LYS A 213 -29.35 -28.11 -12.97
C LYS A 213 -30.44 -28.23 -14.03
N THR A 214 -31.17 -29.35 -14.01
CA THR A 214 -32.36 -29.51 -14.85
C THR A 214 -33.54 -28.80 -14.19
N PRO A 215 -34.39 -28.06 -14.93
CA PRO A 215 -35.55 -27.41 -14.35
C PRO A 215 -36.44 -28.40 -13.56
N ASN A 216 -36.90 -27.96 -12.38
CA ASN A 216 -37.76 -28.70 -11.45
C ASN A 216 -37.11 -29.88 -10.69
N THR A 217 -35.83 -30.18 -10.88
CA THR A 217 -35.12 -31.16 -10.02
C THR A 217 -34.70 -30.54 -8.69
N GLY A 218 -34.65 -31.33 -7.61
CA GLY A 218 -34.24 -30.88 -6.28
C GLY A 218 -35.31 -30.09 -5.51
N THR A 219 -36.47 -29.82 -6.11
CA THR A 219 -37.57 -29.05 -5.49
C THR A 219 -38.20 -29.76 -4.30
N TRP A 220 -38.17 -31.10 -4.28
CA TRP A 220 -38.66 -31.90 -3.16
C TRP A 220 -37.90 -31.62 -1.86
N LEU A 221 -36.64 -31.16 -1.95
CA LEU A 221 -35.79 -30.88 -0.79
C LEU A 221 -36.29 -29.67 -0.01
N ILE A 222 -36.79 -28.65 -0.72
CA ILE A 222 -37.35 -27.42 -0.12
C ILE A 222 -38.62 -27.77 0.68
N GLU A 223 -39.37 -28.78 0.23
CA GLU A 223 -40.58 -29.24 0.90
C GLU A 223 -40.32 -30.22 2.05
N GLU A 224 -39.09 -30.69 2.21
CA GLU A 224 -38.70 -31.68 3.22
C GLU A 224 -38.70 -31.07 4.63
N GLU A 225 -39.26 -31.79 5.60
CA GLU A 225 -39.48 -31.28 6.96
C GLU A 225 -38.18 -30.93 7.71
N ARG A 226 -37.14 -31.77 7.65
CA ARG A 226 -35.81 -31.52 8.25
C ARG A 226 -35.14 -30.30 7.62
N TYR A 227 -35.35 -30.03 6.33
CA TYR A 227 -34.85 -28.80 5.69
C TYR A 227 -35.58 -27.56 6.23
N LYS A 228 -36.91 -27.64 6.38
CA LYS A 228 -37.71 -26.57 6.98
C LYS A 228 -37.33 -26.32 8.44
N GLU A 229 -37.12 -27.38 9.22
CA GLU A 229 -36.64 -27.32 10.61
C GLU A 229 -35.26 -26.65 10.70
N TRP A 230 -34.34 -26.98 9.79
CA TRP A 230 -33.04 -26.34 9.69
C TRP A 230 -33.16 -24.83 9.41
N LYS A 231 -34.08 -24.39 8.56
CA LYS A 231 -34.30 -22.94 8.36
C LYS A 231 -34.93 -22.25 9.56
N LEU A 232 -35.73 -22.98 10.35
CA LEU A 232 -36.55 -22.40 11.41
C LEU A 232 -35.79 -22.23 12.74
N HIS A 233 -34.90 -23.16 13.07
CA HIS A 233 -34.24 -23.21 14.38
C HIS A 233 -32.82 -22.64 14.34
N PRO A 234 -32.52 -21.50 15.01
CA PRO A 234 -31.18 -20.94 15.08
C PRO A 234 -30.15 -21.95 15.60
N GLY A 235 -28.97 -21.97 14.99
CA GLY A 235 -27.90 -22.90 15.37
C GLY A 235 -28.08 -24.33 14.87
N SER A 236 -28.98 -24.58 13.92
CA SER A 236 -29.20 -25.93 13.41
C SER A 236 -28.10 -26.42 12.46
N LEU A 237 -27.81 -27.71 12.51
CA LEU A 237 -26.88 -28.40 11.62
C LEU A 237 -27.61 -29.42 10.75
N LEU A 238 -27.46 -29.35 9.43
CA LEU A 238 -28.05 -30.32 8.49
C LEU A 238 -26.99 -30.97 7.58
N CYS A 239 -26.87 -32.29 7.66
CA CYS A 239 -25.98 -33.08 6.82
C CYS A 239 -26.75 -33.78 5.68
N ILE A 240 -26.39 -33.53 4.42
CA ILE A 240 -26.92 -34.27 3.26
C ILE A 240 -25.82 -35.18 2.72
N TYR A 241 -26.00 -36.49 2.82
CA TYR A 241 -24.97 -37.44 2.40
C TYR A 241 -25.49 -38.51 1.43
N GLY A 242 -24.61 -39.00 0.57
CA GLY A 242 -24.97 -40.01 -0.43
C GLY A 242 -23.80 -40.49 -1.28
N THR A 243 -24.06 -41.46 -2.16
CA THR A 243 -23.05 -42.05 -3.03
C THR A 243 -22.47 -41.05 -4.03
N ALA A 244 -21.30 -41.37 -4.59
CA ALA A 244 -20.68 -40.54 -5.63
C ALA A 244 -21.62 -40.40 -6.84
N GLY A 245 -21.74 -39.19 -7.38
CA GLY A 245 -22.60 -38.92 -8.54
C GLY A 245 -24.11 -38.87 -8.26
N SER A 246 -24.55 -38.85 -6.99
CA SER A 246 -25.98 -38.79 -6.61
C SER A 246 -26.64 -37.41 -6.76
N GLY A 247 -25.91 -36.38 -7.22
CA GLY A 247 -26.45 -35.04 -7.47
C GLY A 247 -26.32 -34.04 -6.31
N LYS A 248 -25.47 -34.31 -5.30
CA LYS A 248 -25.26 -33.44 -4.12
C LYS A 248 -24.99 -31.98 -4.46
N THR A 249 -24.03 -31.71 -5.35
CA THR A 249 -23.68 -30.36 -5.82
C THR A 249 -24.83 -29.62 -6.52
N ILE A 250 -25.77 -30.34 -7.15
CA ILE A 250 -26.97 -29.73 -7.76
C ILE A 250 -28.04 -29.44 -6.68
N LEU A 251 -28.08 -30.24 -5.61
CA LEU A 251 -28.95 -29.98 -4.47
C LEU A 251 -28.44 -28.80 -3.64
N SER A 252 -27.13 -28.68 -3.41
CA SER A 252 -26.55 -27.52 -2.73
C SER A 252 -26.79 -26.23 -3.50
N SER A 253 -26.70 -26.22 -4.84
CA SER A 253 -27.07 -25.03 -5.62
C SER A 253 -28.56 -24.68 -5.50
N THR A 254 -29.44 -25.66 -5.34
CA THR A 254 -30.87 -25.43 -5.09
C THR A 254 -31.12 -24.82 -3.71
N ILE A 255 -30.38 -25.27 -2.69
CA ILE A 255 -30.43 -24.70 -1.35
C ILE A 255 -29.89 -23.26 -1.35
N VAL A 256 -28.75 -23.04 -2.01
CA VAL A 256 -28.15 -21.70 -2.12
C VAL A 256 -29.11 -20.74 -2.82
N GLU A 257 -29.76 -21.17 -3.91
CA GLU A 257 -30.78 -20.37 -4.62
C GLU A 257 -31.97 -20.00 -3.72
N ASP A 258 -32.49 -20.95 -2.93
CA ASP A 258 -33.60 -20.74 -1.99
C ASP A 258 -33.22 -19.77 -0.86
N VAL A 259 -32.08 -19.98 -0.21
CA VAL A 259 -31.61 -19.16 0.91
C VAL A 259 -31.21 -17.75 0.46
N LEU A 260 -30.54 -17.61 -0.69
CA LEU A 260 -30.22 -16.30 -1.26
C LEU A 260 -31.48 -15.51 -1.61
N SER A 261 -32.53 -16.19 -2.10
CA SER A 261 -33.82 -15.55 -2.39
C SER A 261 -34.46 -14.98 -1.12
N ASP A 262 -34.41 -15.71 0.00
CA ASP A 262 -34.89 -15.21 1.30
C ASP A 262 -34.07 -14.02 1.81
N CYS A 263 -32.74 -14.10 1.66
CA CYS A 263 -31.85 -13.01 2.04
C CYS A 263 -32.07 -11.76 1.18
N ALA A 264 -32.35 -11.90 -0.12
CA ALA A 264 -32.65 -10.76 -0.98
C ALA A 264 -33.90 -9.99 -0.51
N LEU A 265 -34.87 -10.67 0.11
CA LEU A 265 -36.10 -10.07 0.63
C LEU A 265 -35.95 -9.47 2.03
N THR A 266 -34.96 -9.92 2.81
CA THR A 266 -34.80 -9.54 4.23
C THR A 266 -33.38 -9.06 4.53
N MET A 267 -33.19 -7.76 4.80
CA MET A 267 -31.86 -7.18 5.02
C MET A 267 -31.11 -7.76 6.22
N ASN A 268 -31.82 -8.28 7.23
CA ASN A 268 -31.23 -8.84 8.45
C ASN A 268 -30.77 -10.31 8.30
N LEU A 269 -30.93 -10.92 7.12
CA LEU A 269 -30.45 -12.27 6.84
C LEU A 269 -29.20 -12.19 5.95
N ALA A 270 -28.26 -13.08 6.21
CA ALA A 270 -27.10 -13.30 5.38
C ALA A 270 -26.97 -14.77 4.98
N ALA A 271 -26.38 -14.98 3.82
CA ALA A 271 -26.06 -16.31 3.33
C ALA A 271 -24.68 -16.30 2.70
N ALA A 272 -23.92 -17.35 2.95
CA ALA A 272 -22.61 -17.57 2.37
C ALA A 272 -22.47 -19.05 2.02
N TYR A 273 -21.70 -19.35 0.97
CA TYR A 273 -21.54 -20.72 0.50
C TYR A 273 -20.13 -20.98 0.01
N PHE A 274 -19.73 -22.25 0.08
CA PHE A 274 -18.42 -22.70 -0.38
C PHE A 274 -18.50 -24.09 -0.99
N TYR A 275 -17.72 -24.34 -2.04
CA TYR A 275 -17.65 -25.63 -2.72
C TYR A 275 -16.24 -26.18 -2.56
N PHE A 276 -16.09 -27.19 -1.70
CA PHE A 276 -14.81 -27.87 -1.57
C PHE A 276 -14.49 -28.65 -2.85
N LYS A 277 -13.21 -28.62 -3.23
CA LYS A 277 -12.70 -29.27 -4.43
C LYS A 277 -11.35 -29.88 -4.19
N ALA A 278 -11.24 -31.20 -4.29
CA ALA A 278 -9.97 -31.89 -4.08
C ALA A 278 -8.88 -31.49 -5.10
N ASP A 279 -9.28 -31.04 -6.31
CA ASP A 279 -8.40 -30.64 -7.40
C ASP A 279 -8.07 -29.14 -7.43
N ASP A 280 -8.59 -28.34 -6.50
CA ASP A 280 -8.32 -26.89 -6.39
C ASP A 280 -7.66 -26.59 -5.03
N ILE A 281 -6.36 -26.25 -5.07
CA ILE A 281 -5.56 -25.96 -3.87
C ILE A 281 -6.16 -24.83 -3.04
N THR A 282 -6.83 -23.86 -3.68
CA THR A 282 -7.44 -22.73 -2.99
C THR A 282 -8.78 -23.09 -2.34
N LYS A 283 -9.41 -24.21 -2.75
CA LYS A 283 -10.73 -24.64 -2.29
C LYS A 283 -10.75 -25.97 -1.56
N ARG A 284 -9.60 -26.48 -1.14
CA ARG A 284 -9.50 -27.71 -0.33
C ARG A 284 -9.17 -27.46 1.13
N THR A 285 -9.01 -26.21 1.58
CA THR A 285 -8.65 -25.88 2.96
C THR A 285 -9.75 -25.11 3.70
N SER A 286 -9.81 -25.28 5.03
CA SER A 286 -10.68 -24.50 5.92
C SER A 286 -10.36 -23.00 5.88
N GLU A 287 -9.08 -22.64 5.70
CA GLU A 287 -8.63 -21.26 5.50
C GLU A 287 -9.25 -20.63 4.25
N GLY A 288 -9.18 -21.33 3.11
CA GLY A 288 -9.76 -20.87 1.85
C GLY A 288 -11.27 -20.67 1.95
N MET A 289 -11.94 -21.58 2.66
CA MET A 289 -13.36 -21.46 3.00
C MET A 289 -13.64 -20.18 3.80
N LEU A 290 -12.95 -19.96 4.92
CA LEU A 290 -13.18 -18.78 5.79
C LEU A 290 -12.99 -17.47 5.04
N ARG A 291 -11.94 -17.35 4.22
CA ARG A 291 -11.70 -16.16 3.37
C ARG A 291 -12.87 -15.91 2.42
N SER A 292 -13.39 -16.96 1.79
CA SER A 292 -14.54 -16.86 0.88
C SER A 292 -15.84 -16.48 1.59
N LEU A 293 -16.11 -17.08 2.75
CA LEU A 293 -17.29 -16.76 3.56
C LEU A 293 -17.25 -15.33 4.08
N LEU A 294 -16.10 -14.88 4.61
CA LEU A 294 -15.88 -13.50 5.07
C LEU A 294 -16.10 -12.49 3.95
N LYS A 295 -15.56 -12.72 2.75
CA LYS A 295 -15.80 -11.85 1.60
C LYS A 295 -17.30 -11.72 1.30
N GLN A 296 -18.03 -12.85 1.28
CA GLN A 296 -19.47 -12.86 0.98
C GLN A 296 -20.29 -12.12 2.04
N LEU A 297 -20.01 -12.35 3.33
CA LEU A 297 -20.68 -11.66 4.43
C LEU A 297 -20.34 -10.16 4.45
N PHE A 298 -19.10 -9.80 4.18
CA PHE A 298 -18.67 -8.40 4.07
C PHE A 298 -19.39 -7.67 2.93
N ASP A 299 -19.48 -8.31 1.75
CA ASP A 299 -20.21 -7.78 0.60
C ASP A 299 -21.70 -7.63 0.92
N ARG A 300 -22.27 -8.60 1.64
CA ARG A 300 -23.67 -8.55 2.09
C ARG A 300 -23.94 -7.42 3.08
N GLY A 301 -23.02 -7.14 3.99
CA GLY A 301 -23.07 -6.02 4.94
C GLY A 301 -22.74 -4.65 4.33
N ASN A 302 -22.87 -4.49 3.01
CA ASN A 302 -22.48 -3.29 2.27
C ASN A 302 -21.04 -2.83 2.56
N ARG A 303 -20.13 -3.78 2.82
CA ARG A 303 -18.71 -3.55 3.09
C ARG A 303 -18.48 -2.57 4.26
N SER A 304 -19.30 -2.70 5.30
CA SER A 304 -19.28 -1.78 6.45
C SER A 304 -18.97 -2.43 7.80
N SER A 305 -18.64 -3.72 7.81
CA SER A 305 -18.28 -4.48 9.02
C SER A 305 -17.03 -3.91 9.69
N GLU A 306 -17.14 -3.58 10.96
CA GLU A 306 -16.02 -3.13 11.80
C GLU A 306 -15.02 -4.27 12.01
N ALA A 307 -15.50 -5.50 12.16
CA ALA A 307 -14.66 -6.68 12.32
C ALA A 307 -13.71 -6.89 11.11
N MET A 308 -14.19 -6.62 9.90
CA MET A 308 -13.37 -6.65 8.69
C MET A 308 -12.38 -5.50 8.60
N MET A 309 -12.74 -4.31 9.09
CA MET A 309 -11.82 -3.17 9.18
C MET A 309 -10.69 -3.47 10.17
N THR A 310 -11.01 -3.99 11.35
CA THR A 310 -10.01 -4.40 12.37
C THR A 310 -9.13 -5.54 11.85
N LEU A 311 -9.69 -6.48 11.11
CA LEU A 311 -8.92 -7.53 10.44
C LEU A 311 -7.92 -6.93 9.43
N PHE A 312 -8.30 -5.84 8.75
CA PHE A 312 -7.47 -5.11 7.78
C PHE A 312 -6.55 -4.04 8.39
N GLU A 313 -6.61 -3.73 9.69
CA GLU A 313 -5.67 -2.78 10.31
C GLU A 313 -4.21 -3.23 10.13
N ASP A 314 -3.98 -4.55 10.09
CA ASP A 314 -2.71 -5.16 9.68
C ASP A 314 -2.74 -5.54 8.18
N LYS A 315 -3.18 -4.60 7.31
CA LYS A 315 -3.31 -4.72 5.84
C LYS A 315 -2.10 -5.28 5.11
N ASN A 316 -1.00 -5.30 5.82
CA ASN A 316 0.26 -5.68 5.31
C ASN A 316 0.39 -7.25 5.41
N GLN A 317 -0.14 -7.98 6.42
CA GLN A 317 -0.02 -9.48 6.58
C GLN A 317 -1.29 -10.16 6.10
N GLN A 318 -1.18 -11.42 5.67
CA GLN A 318 -2.35 -12.27 5.60
C GLN A 318 -2.74 -12.72 7.02
N PRO A 319 -4.03 -12.71 7.37
CA PRO A 319 -4.48 -13.12 8.69
C PRO A 319 -4.32 -14.62 8.88
N SER A 320 -3.99 -15.04 10.10
CA SER A 320 -3.95 -16.47 10.46
C SER A 320 -5.34 -17.09 10.45
N VAL A 321 -5.43 -18.42 10.33
CA VAL A 321 -6.70 -19.16 10.35
C VAL A 321 -7.53 -18.85 11.59
N ASN A 322 -6.89 -18.78 12.77
CA ASN A 322 -7.56 -18.43 14.02
C ASN A 322 -8.12 -17.00 14.00
N LYS A 323 -7.39 -16.05 13.41
CA LYS A 323 -7.86 -14.66 13.31
C LYS A 323 -9.03 -14.57 12.33
N LEU A 324 -8.91 -15.21 11.16
CA LEU A 324 -10.00 -15.35 10.19
C LEU A 324 -11.26 -15.95 10.84
N PHE A 325 -11.10 -17.02 11.60
CA PHE A 325 -12.20 -17.68 12.29
C PHE A 325 -12.83 -16.77 13.35
N SER A 326 -12.03 -16.08 14.18
CA SER A 326 -12.55 -15.13 15.15
C SER A 326 -13.32 -13.98 14.49
N THR A 327 -12.80 -13.39 13.42
CA THR A 327 -13.48 -12.34 12.65
C THR A 327 -14.73 -12.86 11.96
N PHE A 328 -14.71 -14.11 11.49
CA PHE A 328 -15.87 -14.77 10.91
C PHE A 328 -17.00 -14.89 11.95
N ILE A 329 -16.68 -15.26 13.19
CA ILE A 329 -17.68 -15.24 14.25
C ILE A 329 -18.18 -13.81 14.50
N ASP A 330 -17.29 -12.83 14.63
CA ASP A 330 -17.66 -11.44 14.90
C ASP A 330 -18.62 -10.87 13.83
N ILE A 331 -18.34 -11.09 12.55
CA ILE A 331 -19.21 -10.61 11.46
C ILE A 331 -20.56 -11.34 11.43
N THR A 332 -20.65 -12.59 11.88
CA THR A 332 -21.95 -13.31 11.93
C THR A 332 -22.93 -12.70 12.92
N PHE A 333 -22.43 -12.03 13.97
CA PHE A 333 -23.26 -11.32 14.94
C PHE A 333 -23.80 -9.97 14.44
N GLU A 334 -23.31 -9.48 13.29
CA GLU A 334 -23.88 -8.28 12.64
C GLU A 334 -25.23 -8.57 11.96
N PHE A 335 -25.60 -9.85 11.81
CA PHE A 335 -26.83 -10.29 11.17
C PHE A 335 -27.78 -11.00 12.15
N GLY A 336 -29.06 -11.09 11.77
CA GLY A 336 -30.08 -11.81 12.53
C GLY A 336 -29.88 -13.32 12.47
N ASN A 337 -29.91 -13.91 11.28
CA ASN A 337 -29.51 -15.30 11.02
C ASN A 337 -28.55 -15.36 9.84
N VAL A 338 -27.57 -16.26 9.93
CA VAL A 338 -26.57 -16.50 8.88
C VAL A 338 -26.68 -17.94 8.42
N PHE A 339 -26.93 -18.14 7.12
CA PHE A 339 -27.02 -19.46 6.52
C PHE A 339 -25.74 -19.80 5.76
N ILE A 340 -25.13 -20.93 6.12
CA ILE A 340 -23.88 -21.39 5.51
C ILE A 340 -24.11 -22.72 4.82
N VAL A 341 -23.74 -22.77 3.54
CA VAL A 341 -23.86 -23.98 2.72
C VAL A 341 -22.48 -24.42 2.24
N LEU A 342 -22.03 -25.59 2.69
CA LEU A 342 -20.73 -26.17 2.33
C LEU A 342 -20.94 -27.41 1.46
N ASP A 343 -20.58 -27.36 0.19
CA ASP A 343 -20.65 -28.52 -0.70
C ASP A 343 -19.38 -29.37 -0.60
N ALA A 344 -19.56 -30.69 -0.67
CA ALA A 344 -18.48 -31.68 -0.74
C ALA A 344 -17.47 -31.62 0.42
N LEU A 345 -17.97 -31.56 1.67
CA LEU A 345 -17.14 -31.49 2.88
C LEU A 345 -16.06 -32.58 2.96
N ASP A 346 -16.31 -33.75 2.35
CA ASP A 346 -15.33 -34.85 2.25
C ASP A 346 -14.10 -34.55 1.38
N GLU A 347 -14.09 -33.45 0.64
CA GLU A 347 -12.96 -33.00 -0.19
C GLU A 347 -12.06 -31.97 0.53
N CYS A 348 -12.33 -31.67 1.80
CA CYS A 348 -11.50 -30.83 2.65
C CYS A 348 -10.24 -31.58 3.13
N GLN A 349 -9.07 -30.96 2.95
CA GLN A 349 -7.76 -31.50 3.31
C GLN A 349 -7.52 -31.50 4.83
N ASP A 350 -7.98 -30.46 5.51
CA ASP A 350 -7.84 -30.19 6.94
C ASP A 350 -9.16 -30.43 7.69
N LEU A 351 -9.77 -31.59 7.43
CA LEU A 351 -11.10 -31.95 7.93
C LEU A 351 -11.21 -31.91 9.47
N SER A 352 -10.13 -32.24 10.19
CA SER A 352 -10.09 -32.19 11.65
C SER A 352 -10.25 -30.75 12.17
N ASP A 353 -9.48 -29.81 11.61
CA ASP A 353 -9.54 -28.40 12.00
C ASP A 353 -10.92 -27.81 11.69
N LEU A 354 -11.52 -28.23 10.56
CA LEU A 354 -12.87 -27.83 10.18
C LEU A 354 -13.94 -28.38 11.14
N PHE A 355 -13.79 -29.61 11.63
CA PHE A 355 -14.69 -30.17 12.65
C PHE A 355 -14.62 -29.39 13.96
N ASP A 356 -13.42 -29.02 14.41
CA ASP A 356 -13.23 -28.21 15.61
C ASP A 356 -13.92 -26.84 15.46
N MET A 357 -13.81 -26.20 14.29
CA MET A 357 -14.50 -24.94 13.99
C MET A 357 -16.03 -25.07 14.01
N ILE A 358 -16.59 -26.09 13.34
CA ILE A 358 -18.05 -26.33 13.31
C ILE A 358 -18.58 -26.63 14.71
N GLU A 359 -17.83 -27.43 15.49
CA GLU A 359 -18.18 -27.73 16.87
C GLU A 359 -18.14 -26.48 17.75
N GLU A 360 -17.14 -25.61 17.57
CA GLU A 360 -17.05 -24.34 18.30
C GLU A 360 -18.23 -23.41 17.98
N ILE A 361 -18.64 -23.31 16.71
CA ILE A 361 -19.85 -22.56 16.31
C ILE A 361 -21.09 -23.12 17.00
N ASN A 362 -21.24 -24.45 17.02
CA ASN A 362 -22.42 -25.11 17.56
C ASN A 362 -22.50 -25.04 19.10
N LYS A 363 -21.34 -25.09 19.80
CA LYS A 363 -21.26 -24.98 21.27
C LYS A 363 -21.57 -23.57 21.79
N ARG A 364 -21.45 -22.52 20.96
CA ARG A 364 -21.69 -21.14 21.38
C ARG A 364 -23.18 -20.91 21.68
N ALA A 365 -23.46 -20.52 22.92
CA ALA A 365 -24.82 -20.25 23.37
C ALA A 365 -25.47 -19.11 22.57
N GLY A 366 -26.64 -19.37 21.98
CA GLY A 366 -27.39 -18.37 21.21
C GLY A 366 -26.86 -18.12 19.80
N THR A 367 -26.11 -19.06 19.23
CA THR A 367 -25.66 -18.98 17.83
C THR A 367 -26.83 -18.79 16.86
N ASN A 368 -26.65 -17.87 15.92
CA ASN A 368 -27.58 -17.57 14.83
C ASN A 368 -27.11 -18.14 13.48
N VAL A 369 -26.08 -19.00 13.52
CA VAL A 369 -25.45 -19.58 12.33
C VAL A 369 -26.08 -20.94 12.06
N HIS A 370 -26.70 -21.09 10.89
CA HIS A 370 -27.26 -22.35 10.40
C HIS A 370 -26.28 -22.96 9.41
N ILE A 371 -25.80 -24.16 9.69
CA ILE A 371 -24.81 -24.82 8.82
C ILE A 371 -25.48 -26.00 8.11
N LEU A 372 -25.35 -26.03 6.79
CA LEU A 372 -25.71 -27.17 5.97
C LEU A 372 -24.49 -27.60 5.18
N PHE A 373 -24.20 -28.90 5.18
CA PHE A 373 -23.15 -29.41 4.31
C PHE A 373 -23.54 -30.68 3.57
N THR A 374 -22.94 -30.87 2.41
CA THR A 374 -23.07 -32.10 1.62
C THR A 374 -21.81 -32.94 1.74
N SER A 375 -21.96 -34.27 1.76
CA SER A 375 -20.81 -35.18 1.83
C SER A 375 -21.08 -36.56 1.22
N ARG A 376 -20.04 -37.35 0.98
CA ARG A 376 -20.15 -38.79 0.74
C ARG A 376 -20.49 -39.56 2.04
N ASP A 377 -20.78 -40.85 1.91
CA ASP A 377 -20.92 -41.76 3.06
C ASP A 377 -19.53 -42.03 3.66
N ASN A 378 -18.95 -41.00 4.30
CA ASN A 378 -17.64 -41.01 4.94
C ASN A 378 -17.80 -41.32 6.43
N LYS A 379 -16.98 -42.23 6.94
CA LYS A 379 -17.04 -42.71 8.32
C LYS A 379 -16.75 -41.59 9.33
N ASP A 380 -15.71 -40.81 9.10
CA ASP A 380 -15.25 -39.77 10.02
C ASP A 380 -16.28 -38.64 10.15
N ILE A 381 -16.87 -38.22 9.02
CA ILE A 381 -17.96 -37.23 8.99
C ILE A 381 -19.20 -37.76 9.68
N LYS A 382 -19.51 -39.04 9.52
CA LYS A 382 -20.66 -39.66 10.17
C LYS A 382 -20.47 -39.75 11.69
N GLU A 383 -19.29 -40.16 12.14
CA GLU A 383 -18.95 -40.20 13.58
C GLU A 383 -18.98 -38.78 14.19
N PHE A 384 -18.52 -37.77 13.45
CA PHE A 384 -18.63 -36.36 13.84
C PHE A 384 -20.08 -35.88 13.96
N VAL A 385 -20.93 -36.16 12.97
CA VAL A 385 -22.35 -35.79 13.01
C VAL A 385 -23.09 -36.49 14.15
N GLU A 386 -22.75 -37.76 14.43
CA GLU A 386 -23.32 -38.53 15.54
C GLU A 386 -22.84 -38.07 16.92
N SER A 387 -21.67 -37.41 17.02
CA SER A 387 -21.12 -36.90 18.28
C SER A 387 -21.71 -35.53 18.70
N MET A 388 -22.39 -34.82 17.80
CA MET A 388 -23.04 -33.54 18.08
C MET A 388 -24.34 -33.70 18.89
N GLU A 389 -24.47 -33.01 20.03
CA GLU A 389 -25.70 -33.00 20.84
C GLU A 389 -26.66 -31.85 20.47
N SER A 390 -27.95 -32.18 20.29
CA SER A 390 -29.10 -31.30 19.99
C SER A 390 -29.07 -30.58 18.62
N ASN A 391 -30.22 -30.47 17.95
CA ASN A 391 -30.44 -29.72 16.69
C ASN A 391 -29.63 -30.15 15.44
N THR A 392 -29.13 -31.39 15.42
CA THR A 392 -28.47 -31.97 14.23
C THR A 392 -29.40 -32.94 13.51
N SER A 393 -29.60 -32.72 12.21
CA SER A 393 -30.41 -33.57 11.33
C SER A 393 -29.58 -34.09 10.16
N SER A 394 -29.96 -35.25 9.62
CA SER A 394 -29.30 -35.79 8.42
C SER A 394 -30.27 -36.36 7.40
N ILE A 395 -29.94 -36.20 6.11
CA ILE A 395 -30.70 -36.67 4.96
C ILE A 395 -29.80 -37.58 4.12
N LYS A 396 -30.13 -38.88 4.08
CA LYS A 396 -29.47 -39.85 3.20
C LYS A 396 -30.11 -39.83 1.81
N LEU A 397 -29.33 -39.46 0.80
CA LEU A 397 -29.71 -39.57 -0.61
C LEU A 397 -29.68 -41.03 -1.03
N SER A 398 -30.82 -41.69 -0.93
CA SER A 398 -31.05 -43.05 -1.43
C SER A 398 -31.62 -43.02 -2.84
N ALA A 399 -31.45 -44.13 -3.58
CA ALA A 399 -31.98 -44.27 -4.93
C ALA A 399 -33.49 -43.97 -5.03
N SER A 400 -34.28 -44.28 -3.98
CA SER A 400 -35.71 -43.97 -3.92
C SER A 400 -36.03 -42.48 -3.85
N VAL A 401 -35.19 -41.69 -3.16
CA VAL A 401 -35.42 -40.25 -2.95
C VAL A 401 -35.15 -39.47 -4.24
N VAL A 402 -34.06 -39.78 -4.94
CA VAL A 402 -33.67 -39.06 -6.17
C VAL A 402 -34.28 -39.64 -7.45
N LYS A 403 -35.02 -40.75 -7.35
CA LYS A 403 -35.61 -41.48 -8.51
C LYS A 403 -36.40 -40.56 -9.45
N GLN A 404 -37.21 -39.68 -8.88
CA GLN A 404 -38.06 -38.78 -9.66
C GLN A 404 -37.26 -37.66 -10.34
N ASP A 405 -36.21 -37.17 -9.69
CA ASP A 405 -35.29 -36.19 -10.28
C ASP A 405 -34.48 -36.81 -11.42
N ILE A 406 -33.99 -38.05 -11.26
CA ILE A 406 -33.31 -38.81 -12.32
C ILE A 406 -34.24 -39.00 -13.53
N ARG A 407 -35.51 -39.36 -13.29
CA ARG A 407 -36.50 -39.48 -14.37
C ARG A 407 -36.72 -38.15 -15.10
N THR A 408 -36.83 -37.05 -14.36
CA THR A 408 -36.97 -35.69 -14.91
C THR A 408 -35.75 -35.30 -15.74
N TYR A 409 -34.54 -35.58 -15.24
CA TYR A 409 -33.28 -35.39 -15.95
C TYR A 409 -33.24 -36.17 -17.28
N ILE A 410 -33.56 -37.47 -17.27
CA ILE A 410 -33.57 -38.30 -18.49
C ILE A 410 -34.56 -37.74 -19.51
N ARG A 411 -35.78 -37.38 -19.08
CA ARG A 411 -36.81 -36.80 -19.93
C ARG A 411 -36.36 -35.51 -20.59
N ASP A 412 -35.78 -34.61 -19.81
CA ASP A 412 -35.27 -33.36 -20.32
C ASP A 412 -34.19 -33.62 -21.37
N ARG A 413 -33.19 -34.45 -21.06
CA ARG A 413 -32.11 -34.82 -21.99
C ARG A 413 -32.63 -35.43 -23.29
N LEU A 414 -33.57 -36.38 -23.23
CA LEU A 414 -34.17 -36.97 -24.44
C LEU A 414 -34.88 -35.92 -25.31
N ARG A 415 -35.43 -34.86 -24.70
CA ARG A 415 -36.14 -33.76 -25.38
C ARG A 415 -35.21 -32.66 -25.90
N THR A 416 -34.18 -32.29 -25.15
CA THR A 416 -33.35 -31.09 -25.39
C THR A 416 -32.04 -31.43 -26.10
N ASP A 417 -31.43 -32.58 -25.82
CA ASP A 417 -30.12 -32.98 -26.35
C ASP A 417 -30.18 -33.27 -27.87
N ARG A 418 -29.36 -32.55 -28.63
CA ARG A 418 -29.30 -32.66 -30.10
C ARG A 418 -28.82 -34.06 -30.55
N ALA A 419 -27.94 -34.71 -29.78
CA ALA A 419 -27.41 -36.03 -30.12
C ALA A 419 -28.49 -37.13 -29.99
N LEU A 420 -29.44 -36.95 -29.08
CA LEU A 420 -30.56 -37.86 -28.81
C LEU A 420 -31.81 -37.55 -29.63
N LYS A 421 -31.76 -36.58 -30.57
CA LYS A 421 -32.93 -36.10 -31.33
C LYS A 421 -33.74 -37.20 -32.03
N ARG A 422 -33.08 -38.29 -32.43
CA ARG A 422 -33.69 -39.45 -33.12
C ARG A 422 -34.79 -40.13 -32.29
N TRP A 423 -34.70 -40.05 -30.96
CA TRP A 423 -35.65 -40.69 -30.05
C TRP A 423 -36.86 -39.80 -29.74
N ARG A 424 -36.82 -38.49 -30.06
CA ARG A 424 -37.84 -37.49 -29.68
C ARG A 424 -39.25 -37.80 -30.19
N SER A 425 -39.37 -38.39 -31.37
CA SER A 425 -40.66 -38.72 -32.01
C SER A 425 -41.22 -40.10 -31.65
N HIS A 426 -40.58 -40.84 -30.73
CA HIS A 426 -40.93 -42.23 -30.40
C HIS A 426 -41.21 -42.42 -28.90
N PRO A 427 -42.43 -42.13 -28.41
CA PRO A 427 -42.76 -42.16 -26.98
C PRO A 427 -42.50 -43.51 -26.29
N LYS A 428 -42.83 -44.63 -26.95
CA LYS A 428 -42.58 -45.98 -26.39
C LYS A 428 -41.09 -46.30 -26.22
N VAL A 429 -40.23 -45.72 -27.07
CA VAL A 429 -38.79 -45.90 -26.99
C VAL A 429 -38.21 -45.04 -25.88
N GLN A 430 -38.72 -43.82 -25.70
CA GLN A 430 -38.35 -42.96 -24.57
C GLN A 430 -38.71 -43.60 -23.23
N GLU A 431 -39.92 -44.12 -23.10
CA GLU A 431 -40.38 -44.83 -21.89
C GLU A 431 -39.48 -46.04 -21.59
N GLN A 432 -39.10 -46.82 -22.62
CA GLN A 432 -38.17 -47.93 -22.46
C GLN A 432 -36.77 -47.48 -21.98
N ILE A 433 -36.25 -46.36 -22.49
CA ILE A 433 -34.97 -45.78 -22.06
C ILE A 433 -35.08 -45.30 -20.61
N GLU A 434 -36.14 -44.53 -20.29
CA GLU A 434 -36.42 -44.01 -18.96
C GLU A 434 -36.44 -45.14 -17.92
N ASP A 435 -37.29 -46.16 -18.12
CA ASP A 435 -37.47 -47.22 -17.13
C ASP A 435 -36.20 -48.05 -16.96
N SER A 436 -35.50 -48.37 -18.05
CA SER A 436 -34.26 -49.15 -17.99
C SER A 436 -33.14 -48.41 -17.25
N LEU A 437 -32.97 -47.10 -17.53
CA LEU A 437 -31.94 -46.30 -16.88
C LEU A 437 -32.27 -46.04 -15.42
N ILE A 438 -33.54 -45.79 -15.08
CA ILE A 438 -33.97 -45.57 -13.71
C ILE A 438 -33.73 -46.82 -12.86
N ASP A 439 -34.15 -47.99 -13.35
CA ASP A 439 -34.02 -49.26 -12.63
C ASP A 439 -32.56 -49.62 -12.32
N LYS A 440 -31.65 -49.32 -13.26
CA LYS A 440 -30.22 -49.65 -13.15
C LYS A 440 -29.34 -48.55 -12.54
N SER A 441 -29.86 -47.33 -12.41
CA SER A 441 -29.06 -46.18 -11.97
C SER A 441 -28.57 -46.24 -10.53
N ASP A 442 -29.26 -47.00 -9.67
CA ASP A 442 -29.04 -47.03 -8.21
C ASP A 442 -28.85 -45.63 -7.59
N GLY A 443 -29.58 -44.63 -8.09
CA GLY A 443 -29.52 -43.24 -7.60
C GLY A 443 -28.35 -42.40 -8.13
N MET A 444 -27.56 -42.89 -9.09
CA MET A 444 -26.38 -42.20 -9.63
C MET A 444 -26.70 -41.44 -10.93
N PHE A 445 -26.82 -40.11 -10.87
CA PHE A 445 -26.98 -39.26 -12.06
C PHE A 445 -25.79 -39.35 -13.01
N GLN A 446 -24.57 -39.45 -12.47
CA GLN A 446 -23.37 -39.55 -13.30
C GLN A 446 -23.37 -40.83 -14.15
N TRP A 447 -23.86 -41.95 -13.60
CA TRP A 447 -24.00 -43.19 -14.36
C TRP A 447 -25.01 -43.01 -15.49
N VAL A 448 -26.17 -42.41 -15.19
CA VAL A 448 -27.22 -42.12 -16.19
C VAL A 448 -26.70 -41.22 -17.30
N LYS A 449 -25.92 -40.19 -16.97
CA LYS A 449 -25.28 -39.31 -17.96
C LYS A 449 -24.38 -40.11 -18.92
N CYS A 450 -23.46 -40.91 -18.37
CA CYS A 450 -22.57 -41.75 -19.18
C CYS A 450 -23.35 -42.74 -20.07
N GLN A 451 -24.42 -43.34 -19.55
CA GLN A 451 -25.24 -44.24 -20.34
C GLN A 451 -26.00 -43.50 -21.45
N LEU A 452 -26.56 -42.32 -21.20
CA LEU A 452 -27.23 -41.51 -22.22
C LEU A 452 -26.28 -41.12 -23.36
N GLU A 453 -25.03 -40.78 -23.05
CA GLU A 453 -23.98 -40.53 -24.03
C GLU A 453 -23.73 -41.77 -24.89
N GLU A 454 -23.65 -42.96 -24.29
CA GLU A 454 -23.50 -44.22 -25.04
C GLU A 454 -24.69 -44.51 -25.98
N LEU A 455 -25.91 -44.17 -25.56
CA LEU A 455 -27.11 -44.35 -26.38
C LEU A 455 -27.14 -43.46 -27.62
N THR A 456 -26.32 -42.40 -27.69
CA THR A 456 -26.19 -41.57 -28.90
C THR A 456 -25.65 -42.36 -30.10
N ASN A 457 -24.85 -43.40 -29.84
CA ASN A 457 -24.22 -44.25 -30.85
C ASN A 457 -25.18 -45.26 -31.49
N CYS A 458 -26.35 -45.51 -30.88
CA CYS A 458 -27.32 -46.49 -31.34
C CYS A 458 -28.01 -46.04 -32.64
N ARG A 459 -27.94 -46.84 -33.71
CA ARG A 459 -28.47 -46.47 -35.04
C ARG A 459 -29.96 -46.74 -35.19
N GLY A 460 -30.51 -47.66 -34.40
CA GLY A 460 -31.95 -47.93 -34.35
C GLY A 460 -32.40 -48.68 -33.08
N PRO A 461 -33.69 -49.03 -32.99
CA PRO A 461 -34.26 -49.67 -31.79
C PRO A 461 -33.67 -51.04 -31.43
N ALA A 462 -33.11 -51.78 -32.40
CA ALA A 462 -32.44 -53.05 -32.13
C ALA A 462 -31.12 -52.83 -31.38
N ASP A 463 -30.27 -51.95 -31.89
CA ASP A 463 -29.01 -51.54 -31.25
C ASP A 463 -29.27 -50.96 -29.85
N LEU A 464 -30.32 -50.15 -29.72
CA LEU A 464 -30.74 -49.57 -28.44
C LEU A 464 -31.07 -50.66 -27.41
N ARG A 465 -31.88 -51.66 -27.79
CA ARG A 465 -32.21 -52.78 -26.90
C ARG A 465 -30.98 -53.58 -26.48
N GLN A 466 -30.03 -53.76 -27.40
CA GLN A 466 -28.76 -54.43 -27.11
C GLN A 466 -27.89 -53.60 -26.15
N ALA A 467 -27.80 -52.29 -26.36
CA ALA A 467 -27.09 -51.37 -25.48
C ALA A 467 -27.69 -51.34 -24.07
N LEU A 468 -29.01 -51.19 -23.95
CA LEU A 468 -29.73 -51.24 -22.67
C LEU A 468 -29.54 -52.57 -21.92
N ALA A 469 -29.43 -53.69 -22.64
CA ALA A 469 -29.17 -55.00 -22.04
C ALA A 469 -27.73 -55.16 -21.52
N ARG A 470 -26.74 -54.56 -22.18
CA ARG A 470 -25.30 -54.69 -21.88
C ARG A 470 -24.74 -53.62 -20.93
N MET A 471 -25.60 -52.79 -20.33
CA MET A 471 -25.16 -51.69 -19.46
C MET A 471 -24.34 -52.18 -18.25
N PRO A 472 -23.30 -51.43 -17.85
CA PRO A 472 -22.50 -51.71 -16.65
C PRO A 472 -23.34 -51.61 -15.37
N LYS A 473 -22.96 -52.33 -14.32
CA LYS A 473 -23.75 -52.41 -13.07
C LYS A 473 -23.59 -51.21 -12.15
N GLY A 474 -22.56 -50.38 -12.37
CA GLY A 474 -22.29 -49.17 -11.59
C GLY A 474 -21.21 -48.29 -12.22
N LEU A 475 -20.80 -47.23 -11.50
CA LEU A 475 -19.82 -46.26 -12.00
C LEU A 475 -18.43 -46.87 -12.27
N ASN A 476 -17.92 -47.72 -11.38
CA ASN A 476 -16.60 -48.35 -11.56
C ASN A 476 -16.54 -49.20 -12.83
N ASP A 477 -17.58 -50.01 -13.10
CA ASP A 477 -17.68 -50.78 -14.35
C ASP A 477 -17.79 -49.87 -15.59
N THR A 478 -18.43 -48.71 -15.44
CA THR A 478 -18.54 -47.71 -16.50
C THR A 478 -17.16 -47.12 -16.83
N TYR A 479 -16.37 -46.76 -15.81
CA TYR A 479 -15.00 -46.27 -16.00
C TYR A 479 -14.07 -47.34 -16.55
N ALA A 480 -14.18 -48.59 -16.08
CA ALA A 480 -13.45 -49.71 -16.64
C ALA A 480 -13.75 -49.88 -18.15
N GLN A 481 -15.01 -49.73 -18.55
CA GLN A 481 -15.40 -49.77 -19.96
C GLN A 481 -14.84 -48.60 -20.77
N MET A 482 -14.84 -47.37 -20.22
CA MET A 482 -14.23 -46.21 -20.88
C MET A 482 -12.72 -46.38 -21.05
N ILE A 483 -12.02 -46.78 -19.99
CA ILE A 483 -10.56 -47.03 -20.01
C ILE A 483 -10.22 -48.18 -20.97
N SER A 484 -11.07 -49.19 -21.10
CA SER A 484 -10.85 -50.29 -22.05
C SER A 484 -10.90 -49.88 -23.54
N ARG A 485 -11.36 -48.66 -23.84
CA ARG A 485 -11.35 -48.09 -25.21
C ARG A 485 -10.01 -47.45 -25.57
N ILE A 486 -9.15 -47.19 -24.59
CA ILE A 486 -7.80 -46.68 -24.83
C ILE A 486 -7.01 -47.77 -25.54
N SER A 487 -6.41 -47.43 -26.68
CA SER A 487 -5.57 -48.34 -27.46
C SER A 487 -4.41 -48.86 -26.62
N ASP A 488 -3.94 -50.09 -26.90
CA ASP A 488 -2.72 -50.61 -26.29
C ASP A 488 -1.50 -49.75 -26.65
N ASP A 489 -1.48 -49.19 -27.87
CA ASP A 489 -0.41 -48.31 -28.35
C ASP A 489 -0.40 -46.96 -27.60
N ASP A 490 -1.57 -46.49 -27.16
CA ASP A 490 -1.75 -45.21 -26.46
C ASP A 490 -1.55 -45.32 -24.94
N HIS A 491 -1.37 -46.53 -24.40
CA HIS A 491 -1.37 -46.76 -22.95
C HIS A 491 -0.33 -45.90 -22.22
N GLY A 492 0.91 -45.83 -22.72
CA GLY A 492 1.97 -45.05 -22.08
C GLY A 492 1.68 -43.54 -22.07
N VAL A 493 1.11 -43.03 -23.17
CA VAL A 493 0.72 -41.62 -23.30
C VAL A 493 -0.47 -41.30 -22.39
N ALA A 494 -1.49 -42.16 -22.40
CA ALA A 494 -2.66 -42.01 -21.53
C ALA A 494 -2.27 -41.99 -20.05
N MET A 495 -1.37 -42.88 -19.61
CA MET A 495 -0.89 -42.86 -18.22
C MET A 495 -0.18 -41.56 -17.87
N ARG A 496 0.67 -41.04 -18.76
CA ARG A 496 1.35 -39.76 -18.55
C ARG A 496 0.36 -38.61 -18.42
N MET A 497 -0.61 -38.52 -19.33
CA MET A 497 -1.68 -37.52 -19.27
C MET A 497 -2.47 -37.61 -17.95
N LEU A 498 -2.83 -38.82 -17.52
CA LEU A 498 -3.56 -39.04 -16.27
C LEU A 498 -2.74 -38.64 -15.04
N TYR A 499 -1.44 -38.99 -14.97
CA TYR A 499 -0.57 -38.55 -13.87
C TYR A 499 -0.56 -37.02 -13.74
N TRP A 500 -0.34 -36.33 -14.86
CA TRP A 500 -0.31 -34.88 -14.89
C TRP A 500 -1.66 -34.25 -14.52
N LEU A 501 -2.79 -34.76 -15.03
CA LEU A 501 -4.12 -34.27 -14.66
C LEU A 501 -4.48 -34.53 -13.19
N LEU A 502 -3.87 -35.54 -12.57
CA LEU A 502 -4.13 -35.89 -11.17
C LEU A 502 -3.24 -35.11 -10.19
N PHE A 503 -1.98 -34.83 -10.53
CA PHE A 503 -1.01 -34.36 -9.53
C PHE A 503 -0.33 -33.03 -9.87
N SER A 504 -0.68 -32.40 -11.00
CA SER A 504 -0.14 -31.06 -11.30
C SER A 504 -0.54 -30.02 -10.26
N VAL A 505 0.36 -29.09 -9.96
CA VAL A 505 0.19 -27.99 -9.00
C VAL A 505 -0.93 -27.03 -9.43
N ARG A 506 -1.18 -26.93 -10.74
CA ARG A 506 -2.30 -26.19 -11.32
C ARG A 506 -2.96 -26.98 -12.44
N PRO A 507 -4.22 -26.65 -12.82
CA PRO A 507 -4.82 -27.18 -14.04
C PRO A 507 -3.94 -26.94 -15.27
N LEU A 508 -4.02 -27.87 -16.22
CA LEU A 508 -3.25 -27.82 -17.47
C LEU A 508 -4.07 -27.20 -18.60
N HIS A 509 -3.38 -26.44 -19.44
CA HIS A 509 -3.91 -26.01 -20.73
C HIS A 509 -3.88 -27.15 -21.75
N ILE A 510 -4.71 -27.04 -22.77
CA ILE A 510 -4.80 -28.06 -23.81
C ILE A 510 -3.50 -28.22 -24.60
N GLU A 511 -2.76 -27.12 -24.80
CA GLU A 511 -1.46 -27.08 -25.46
C GLU A 511 -0.40 -27.84 -24.64
N GLU A 512 -0.40 -27.66 -23.31
CA GLU A 512 0.50 -28.39 -22.40
C GLU A 512 0.24 -29.89 -22.44
N LEU A 513 -1.05 -30.29 -22.47
CA LEU A 513 -1.43 -31.69 -22.56
C LEU A 513 -1.06 -32.32 -23.91
N ALA A 514 -1.20 -31.57 -25.01
CA ALA A 514 -0.79 -32.00 -26.34
C ALA A 514 0.73 -32.24 -26.42
N GLU A 515 1.54 -31.40 -25.78
CA GLU A 515 3.00 -31.60 -25.70
C GLU A 515 3.37 -32.84 -24.89
N LEU A 516 2.68 -33.09 -23.77
CA LEU A 516 2.88 -34.30 -23.00
C LEU A 516 2.57 -35.56 -23.81
N ALA A 517 1.61 -35.50 -24.74
CA ALA A 517 1.22 -36.65 -25.53
C ALA A 517 2.30 -37.08 -26.55
N VAL A 518 3.00 -36.11 -27.15
CA VAL A 518 4.01 -36.36 -28.18
C VAL A 518 5.43 -36.56 -27.64
N MET A 519 5.62 -36.33 -26.33
CA MET A 519 6.93 -36.46 -25.67
C MET A 519 7.45 -37.91 -25.70
N ASN A 520 8.69 -38.10 -26.15
CA ASN A 520 9.40 -39.38 -26.04
C ASN A 520 10.43 -39.32 -24.92
N LEU A 521 10.24 -40.09 -23.85
CA LEU A 521 11.11 -40.08 -22.66
C LEU A 521 12.41 -40.87 -22.85
N ASP A 522 12.54 -41.66 -23.91
CA ASP A 522 13.65 -42.60 -24.10
C ASP A 522 14.60 -42.22 -25.26
N ALA A 523 14.40 -41.06 -25.91
CA ALA A 523 15.19 -40.62 -27.07
C ALA A 523 16.11 -39.42 -26.78
N GLU A 524 17.35 -39.44 -27.29
CA GLU A 524 18.26 -38.27 -27.38
C GLU A 524 18.78 -38.07 -28.83
N PRO A 525 18.95 -36.83 -29.35
CA PRO A 525 18.30 -35.56 -29.00
C PRO A 525 17.02 -35.34 -29.82
N PHE A 526 15.99 -34.82 -29.16
CA PHE A 526 14.63 -34.65 -29.67
C PHE A 526 14.49 -33.23 -30.24
N ASP A 527 14.65 -33.04 -31.55
CA ASP A 527 14.97 -31.71 -32.12
C ASP A 527 13.75 -30.78 -32.33
N GLU A 528 12.53 -31.30 -32.39
CA GLU A 528 11.25 -30.54 -32.46
C GLU A 528 10.10 -31.48 -32.03
N LEU A 529 9.22 -31.04 -31.12
CA LEU A 529 8.00 -31.80 -30.81
C LEU A 529 7.16 -31.95 -32.09
N GLU A 530 6.75 -33.17 -32.45
CA GLU A 530 5.77 -33.40 -33.53
C GLU A 530 4.38 -32.96 -33.04
N ARG A 531 4.19 -31.65 -32.86
CA ARG A 531 2.98 -31.05 -32.29
C ARG A 531 1.75 -31.43 -33.13
N TYR A 532 0.66 -31.70 -32.44
CA TYR A 532 -0.66 -31.78 -33.06
C TYR A 532 -0.95 -30.48 -33.80
N TRP A 533 -1.52 -30.57 -35.01
CA TRP A 533 -2.00 -29.39 -35.74
C TRP A 533 -3.18 -28.73 -35.03
N GLU A 534 -4.01 -29.53 -34.36
CA GLU A 534 -5.12 -29.10 -33.49
C GLU A 534 -4.92 -29.75 -32.11
N PRO A 535 -4.59 -28.98 -31.04
CA PRO A 535 -4.38 -29.51 -29.70
C PRO A 535 -5.56 -30.34 -29.16
N GLU A 536 -6.78 -30.06 -29.61
CA GLU A 536 -8.00 -30.78 -29.25
C GLU A 536 -7.99 -32.27 -29.62
N GLU A 537 -7.20 -32.66 -30.61
CA GLU A 537 -7.06 -34.07 -31.00
C GLU A 537 -6.52 -34.94 -29.86
N VAL A 538 -5.76 -34.36 -28.92
CA VAL A 538 -5.21 -35.06 -27.75
C VAL A 538 -6.32 -35.66 -26.86
N LEU A 539 -7.52 -35.07 -26.86
CA LEU A 539 -8.65 -35.57 -26.09
C LEU A 539 -9.14 -36.93 -26.58
N GLY A 540 -8.81 -37.30 -27.83
CA GLY A 540 -9.13 -38.59 -28.43
C GLY A 540 -8.40 -39.78 -27.77
N ILE A 541 -7.28 -39.54 -27.09
CA ILE A 541 -6.48 -40.58 -26.41
C ILE A 541 -7.21 -41.17 -25.20
N CYS A 542 -7.93 -40.32 -24.46
CA CYS A 542 -8.67 -40.69 -23.26
C CYS A 542 -10.19 -40.42 -23.44
N PRO A 543 -10.87 -41.12 -24.36
CA PRO A 543 -12.21 -40.78 -24.79
C PRO A 543 -13.23 -40.94 -23.66
N GLY A 544 -13.95 -39.86 -23.34
CA GLY A 544 -14.96 -39.83 -22.28
C GLY A 544 -14.41 -39.69 -20.86
N LEU A 545 -13.08 -39.64 -20.69
CA LEU A 545 -12.44 -39.40 -19.39
C LEU A 545 -12.09 -37.94 -19.15
N LEU A 546 -12.02 -37.12 -20.20
CA LEU A 546 -11.58 -35.72 -20.15
C LEU A 546 -12.70 -34.74 -20.53
N THR A 547 -12.61 -33.51 -20.04
CA THR A 547 -13.48 -32.38 -20.38
C THR A 547 -12.68 -31.08 -20.44
N THR A 548 -13.18 -30.09 -21.18
CA THR A 548 -12.56 -28.77 -21.34
C THR A 548 -13.39 -27.67 -20.68
N VAL A 549 -12.71 -26.66 -20.15
CA VAL A 549 -13.30 -25.47 -19.53
C VAL A 549 -12.60 -24.22 -20.09
N GLU A 550 -13.38 -23.24 -20.53
CA GLU A 550 -12.86 -21.94 -20.95
C GLU A 550 -12.53 -21.10 -19.70
N GLU A 551 -11.30 -20.60 -19.61
CA GLU A 551 -10.88 -19.63 -18.60
C GLU A 551 -11.30 -18.22 -19.07
N GLY A 552 -12.13 -17.54 -18.27
CA GLY A 552 -12.69 -16.24 -18.63
C GLY A 552 -11.70 -15.09 -18.43
N ASN A 553 -11.65 -14.14 -19.36
CA ASN A 553 -10.86 -12.92 -19.23
C ASN A 553 -11.55 -11.90 -18.31
N ASP A 554 -10.85 -11.50 -17.25
CA ASP A 554 -11.13 -10.27 -16.50
C ASP A 554 -10.70 -9.03 -17.33
N GLY A 555 -11.33 -8.84 -18.49
CA GLY A 555 -11.24 -7.59 -19.27
C GLY A 555 -10.00 -7.40 -20.16
N SER A 556 -9.16 -8.42 -20.39
CA SER A 556 -8.08 -8.38 -21.40
C SER A 556 -8.57 -8.75 -22.81
N GLU A 557 -7.90 -8.22 -23.85
CA GLU A 557 -8.17 -8.49 -25.27
C GLU A 557 -7.64 -9.86 -25.77
N GLU A 558 -7.11 -10.72 -24.89
CA GLU A 558 -6.53 -12.03 -25.26
C GLU A 558 -7.61 -13.09 -25.56
N GLU A 559 -7.28 -14.12 -26.35
CA GLU A 559 -8.21 -15.24 -26.58
C GLU A 559 -8.35 -16.10 -25.30
N PRO A 560 -9.57 -16.60 -24.99
CA PRO A 560 -9.81 -17.41 -23.80
C PRO A 560 -9.04 -18.73 -23.88
N LYS A 561 -8.24 -19.03 -22.84
CA LYS A 561 -7.45 -20.26 -22.76
C LYS A 561 -8.33 -21.46 -22.39
N ILE A 562 -8.01 -22.62 -22.93
CA ILE A 562 -8.77 -23.87 -22.71
C ILE A 562 -8.04 -24.73 -21.69
N LEU A 563 -8.67 -24.95 -20.54
CA LEU A 563 -8.19 -25.85 -19.50
C LEU A 563 -8.75 -27.26 -19.68
N VAL A 564 -7.92 -28.28 -19.45
CA VAL A 564 -8.33 -29.69 -19.48
C VAL A 564 -8.45 -30.23 -18.06
N ARG A 565 -9.54 -30.96 -17.79
CA ARG A 565 -9.81 -31.64 -16.51
C ARG A 565 -10.34 -33.04 -16.74
N LEU A 566 -10.32 -33.86 -15.68
CA LEU A 566 -11.10 -35.11 -15.68
C LEU A 566 -12.60 -34.78 -15.84
N ALA A 567 -13.30 -35.55 -16.66
CA ALA A 567 -14.72 -35.35 -16.95
C ALA A 567 -15.60 -35.43 -15.70
N HIS A 568 -15.13 -36.14 -14.66
CA HIS A 568 -15.75 -36.20 -13.35
C HIS A 568 -14.75 -36.62 -12.27
N ILE A 569 -14.86 -36.08 -11.06
CA ILE A 569 -13.94 -36.35 -9.95
C ILE A 569 -13.90 -37.82 -9.54
N SER A 570 -15.01 -38.56 -9.62
CA SER A 570 -15.00 -40.00 -9.31
C SER A 570 -14.16 -40.86 -10.27
N ILE A 571 -13.68 -40.30 -11.39
CA ILE A 571 -12.65 -40.95 -12.23
C ILE A 571 -11.32 -40.98 -11.48
N ARG A 572 -10.93 -39.87 -10.83
CA ARG A 572 -9.73 -39.81 -9.97
C ARG A 572 -9.81 -40.89 -8.90
N ASP A 573 -10.92 -40.95 -8.17
CA ASP A 573 -11.10 -41.93 -7.10
C ASP A 573 -10.97 -43.36 -7.60
N TYR A 574 -11.53 -43.65 -8.79
CA TYR A 574 -11.42 -44.97 -9.39
C TYR A 574 -9.97 -45.33 -9.76
N LEU A 575 -9.24 -44.41 -10.39
CA LEU A 575 -7.83 -44.59 -10.81
C LEU A 575 -6.87 -44.81 -9.63
N LEU A 576 -7.16 -44.18 -8.47
CA LEU A 576 -6.37 -44.29 -7.25
C LEU A 576 -6.82 -45.46 -6.33
N SER A 577 -7.94 -46.12 -6.64
CA SER A 577 -8.51 -47.17 -5.77
C SER A 577 -8.10 -48.58 -6.15
N ASP A 578 -8.06 -49.48 -5.15
CA ASP A 578 -7.91 -50.94 -5.34
C ASP A 578 -9.02 -51.58 -6.20
N SER A 579 -10.10 -50.85 -6.48
CA SER A 579 -11.18 -51.36 -7.33
C SER A 579 -10.73 -51.61 -8.77
N ILE A 580 -9.82 -50.80 -9.29
CA ILE A 580 -9.30 -50.95 -10.66
C ILE A 580 -8.43 -52.22 -10.80
N LEU A 581 -7.79 -52.66 -9.71
CA LEU A 581 -6.92 -53.84 -9.68
C LEU A 581 -7.69 -55.15 -9.88
N LYS A 582 -9.02 -55.14 -9.68
CA LYS A 582 -9.87 -56.34 -9.77
C LYS A 582 -10.32 -56.67 -11.21
N GLY A 583 -9.97 -55.83 -12.19
CA GLY A 583 -10.45 -55.95 -13.58
C GLY A 583 -9.34 -55.93 -14.63
N GLY A 584 -9.72 -56.08 -15.91
CA GLY A 584 -8.80 -56.09 -17.06
C GLY A 584 -8.10 -54.76 -17.36
N VAL A 585 -8.41 -53.70 -16.59
CA VAL A 585 -7.82 -52.36 -16.70
C VAL A 585 -6.85 -52.04 -15.55
N ALA A 586 -6.44 -53.05 -14.76
CA ALA A 586 -5.54 -52.88 -13.61
C ALA A 586 -4.23 -52.14 -13.95
N ARG A 587 -3.75 -52.23 -15.20
CA ARG A 587 -2.56 -51.51 -15.67
C ARG A 587 -2.69 -49.97 -15.64
N PHE A 588 -3.91 -49.44 -15.49
CA PHE A 588 -4.19 -48.01 -15.36
C PHE A 588 -4.30 -47.56 -13.89
N TYR A 589 -3.98 -48.43 -12.93
CA TYR A 589 -3.86 -48.03 -11.53
C TYR A 589 -2.78 -46.96 -11.39
N VAL A 590 -3.09 -45.90 -10.65
CA VAL A 590 -2.19 -44.78 -10.43
C VAL A 590 -1.67 -44.79 -9.01
N ASP A 591 -0.37 -44.98 -8.86
CA ASP A 591 0.36 -44.81 -7.62
C ASP A 591 0.94 -43.38 -7.55
N GLU A 592 0.66 -42.66 -6.47
CA GLU A 592 1.02 -41.24 -6.32
C GLU A 592 2.54 -40.99 -6.38
N PRO A 593 3.40 -41.70 -5.62
CA PRO A 593 4.85 -41.56 -5.75
C PRO A 593 5.37 -41.81 -7.18
N THR A 594 4.82 -42.81 -7.87
CA THR A 594 5.16 -43.11 -9.26
C THR A 594 4.73 -41.99 -10.22
N ALA A 595 3.57 -41.38 -9.99
CA ALA A 595 3.09 -40.25 -10.78
C ALA A 595 3.98 -39.02 -10.60
N HIS A 596 4.36 -38.69 -9.35
CA HIS A 596 5.29 -37.59 -9.06
C HIS A 596 6.67 -37.81 -9.70
N ALA A 597 7.19 -39.04 -9.65
CA ALA A 597 8.41 -39.40 -10.36
C ALA A 597 8.27 -39.14 -11.87
N SER A 598 7.20 -39.65 -12.50
CA SER A 598 6.95 -39.44 -13.92
C SER A 598 6.83 -37.96 -14.30
N ILE A 599 6.19 -37.12 -13.48
CA ILE A 599 6.07 -35.68 -13.73
C ILE A 599 7.43 -35.01 -13.65
N ALA A 600 8.23 -35.29 -12.61
CA ALA A 600 9.58 -34.76 -12.46
C ALA A 600 10.48 -35.16 -13.64
N GLU A 601 10.40 -36.42 -14.10
CA GLU A 601 11.11 -36.88 -15.31
C GLU A 601 10.69 -36.08 -16.55
N CYS A 602 9.38 -35.89 -16.77
CA CYS A 602 8.86 -35.11 -17.88
C CYS A 602 9.36 -33.66 -17.83
N CYS A 603 9.35 -33.01 -16.66
CA CYS A 603 9.87 -31.65 -16.51
C CYS A 603 11.37 -31.55 -16.85
N LEU A 604 12.18 -32.45 -16.31
CA LEU A 604 13.64 -32.46 -16.53
C LEU A 604 13.99 -32.76 -18.00
N ILE A 605 13.24 -33.64 -18.65
CA ILE A 605 13.41 -33.96 -20.06
C ILE A 605 12.94 -32.79 -20.93
N TYR A 606 11.78 -32.19 -20.62
CA TYR A 606 11.25 -31.06 -21.36
C TYR A 606 12.17 -29.83 -21.30
N MET A 607 12.79 -29.56 -20.15
CA MET A 607 13.78 -28.49 -20.01
C MET A 607 14.99 -28.64 -20.96
N ARG A 608 15.24 -29.83 -21.51
CA ARG A 608 16.29 -30.04 -22.53
C ARG A 608 15.96 -29.40 -23.88
N LEU A 609 14.69 -29.12 -24.15
CA LEU A 609 14.24 -28.43 -25.37
C LEU A 609 14.53 -26.92 -25.34
N ILE A 610 14.87 -26.37 -24.18
CA ILE A 610 15.11 -24.94 -24.00
C ILE A 610 16.48 -24.57 -24.60
N LYS A 611 16.46 -24.12 -25.86
CA LYS A 611 17.64 -23.66 -26.61
C LYS A 611 18.00 -22.19 -26.30
N GLY A 612 17.01 -21.32 -26.04
CA GLY A 612 17.17 -19.89 -25.73
C GLY A 612 17.06 -19.55 -24.24
N ASP A 613 16.76 -18.29 -23.92
CA ASP A 613 16.28 -17.91 -22.58
C ASP A 613 14.87 -18.49 -22.35
N LEU A 614 14.47 -18.68 -21.08
CA LEU A 614 13.11 -19.10 -20.76
C LEU A 614 12.12 -18.02 -21.27
N PRO A 615 11.17 -18.37 -22.15
CA PRO A 615 10.34 -17.38 -22.81
C PRO A 615 9.36 -16.72 -21.83
N ASP A 616 9.16 -15.41 -21.96
CA ASP A 616 8.12 -14.66 -21.23
C ASP A 616 6.70 -14.99 -21.72
N SER A 617 6.57 -15.64 -22.90
CA SER A 617 5.31 -16.11 -23.50
C SER A 617 5.23 -17.63 -23.59
N LEU A 618 4.01 -18.16 -23.49
CA LEU A 618 3.68 -19.59 -23.57
C LEU A 618 3.69 -20.14 -25.01
N ASP A 619 3.83 -19.29 -26.03
CA ASP A 619 3.54 -19.65 -27.43
C ASP A 619 4.52 -20.67 -28.02
N ASP A 620 5.81 -20.62 -27.65
CA ASP A 620 6.84 -21.46 -28.24
C ASP A 620 7.12 -22.75 -27.47
N LEU A 621 6.93 -22.77 -26.14
CA LEU A 621 7.13 -23.94 -25.27
C LEU A 621 6.12 -23.91 -24.11
N PRO A 622 4.85 -24.29 -24.34
CA PRO A 622 3.75 -24.23 -23.36
C PRO A 622 4.10 -24.80 -21.98
N LEU A 623 4.83 -25.92 -21.90
CA LEU A 623 5.14 -26.58 -20.63
C LEU A 623 6.37 -26.01 -19.91
N ALA A 624 7.13 -25.09 -20.52
CA ALA A 624 8.44 -24.65 -20.02
C ALA A 624 8.37 -23.99 -18.64
N LEU A 625 7.43 -23.07 -18.45
CA LEU A 625 7.26 -22.35 -17.19
C LEU A 625 6.86 -23.30 -16.06
N TYR A 626 5.87 -24.18 -16.32
CA TYR A 626 5.47 -25.19 -15.34
C TYR A 626 6.65 -26.08 -14.96
N ALA A 627 7.38 -26.59 -15.96
CA ALA A 627 8.53 -27.47 -15.74
C ALA A 627 9.64 -26.78 -14.93
N ALA A 628 9.98 -25.53 -15.27
CA ALA A 628 11.02 -24.77 -14.58
C ALA A 628 10.67 -24.48 -13.11
N GLU A 629 9.40 -24.15 -12.82
CA GLU A 629 8.96 -23.76 -11.49
C GLU A 629 8.64 -24.93 -10.56
N ASN A 630 8.19 -26.08 -11.09
CA ASN A 630 7.54 -27.12 -10.27
C ASN A 630 8.27 -28.48 -10.24
N TRP A 631 9.32 -28.71 -11.03
CA TRP A 631 10.00 -30.02 -11.03
C TRP A 631 10.55 -30.42 -9.65
N ILE A 632 11.04 -29.45 -8.85
CA ILE A 632 11.57 -29.69 -7.50
C ILE A 632 10.45 -30.16 -6.56
N TYR A 633 9.28 -29.52 -6.61
CA TYR A 633 8.12 -29.93 -5.81
C TYR A 633 7.73 -31.38 -6.10
N HIS A 634 7.69 -31.77 -7.37
CA HIS A 634 7.40 -33.16 -7.70
C HIS A 634 8.52 -34.09 -7.26
N TYR A 635 9.78 -33.69 -7.38
CA TYR A 635 10.94 -34.49 -7.00
C TYR A 635 11.03 -34.73 -5.48
N GLU A 636 10.60 -33.80 -4.64
CA GLU A 636 10.55 -33.98 -3.18
C GLU A 636 9.63 -35.12 -2.74
N LEU A 637 8.61 -35.44 -3.56
CA LEU A 637 7.65 -36.52 -3.33
C LEU A 637 8.07 -37.86 -3.96
N VAL A 638 9.27 -37.92 -4.58
CA VAL A 638 9.79 -39.11 -5.24
C VAL A 638 10.44 -40.05 -4.22
N PRO A 639 10.09 -41.36 -4.21
CA PRO A 639 10.65 -42.31 -3.27
C PRO A 639 12.10 -42.65 -3.61
N GLU A 640 12.92 -42.98 -2.60
CA GLU A 640 14.35 -43.31 -2.75
C GLU A 640 14.62 -44.47 -3.75
N THR A 641 13.62 -45.29 -4.03
CA THR A 641 13.70 -46.41 -4.98
C THR A 641 13.64 -45.99 -6.46
N ALA A 642 13.27 -44.74 -6.77
CA ALA A 642 13.09 -44.25 -8.14
C ALA A 642 14.42 -43.84 -8.80
N THR A 643 15.30 -44.83 -9.02
CA THR A 643 16.68 -44.62 -9.49
C THR A 643 16.76 -43.82 -10.79
N LYS A 644 15.86 -44.06 -11.75
CA LYS A 644 15.81 -43.33 -13.03
C LYS A 644 15.66 -41.83 -12.81
N THR A 645 14.71 -41.42 -11.98
CA THR A 645 14.43 -40.00 -11.68
C THR A 645 15.61 -39.34 -10.98
N HIS A 646 16.20 -40.00 -9.97
CA HIS A 646 17.39 -39.50 -9.27
C HIS A 646 18.59 -39.33 -10.23
N HIS A 647 18.78 -40.24 -11.18
CA HIS A 647 19.82 -40.12 -12.21
C HIS A 647 19.56 -38.98 -13.19
N LEU A 648 18.31 -38.68 -13.55
CA LEU A 648 17.99 -37.52 -14.40
C LEU A 648 18.28 -36.19 -13.68
N VAL A 649 17.97 -36.10 -12.38
CA VAL A 649 18.35 -34.93 -11.57
C VAL A 649 19.88 -34.79 -11.51
N LEU A 650 20.61 -35.89 -11.32
CA LEU A 650 22.07 -35.89 -11.36
C LEU A 650 22.61 -35.43 -12.72
N ASP A 651 22.05 -35.93 -13.84
CA ASP A 651 22.41 -35.52 -15.20
C ASP A 651 22.18 -34.03 -15.42
N PHE A 652 21.04 -33.50 -14.96
CA PHE A 652 20.71 -32.08 -15.03
C PHE A 652 21.78 -31.22 -14.35
N PHE A 653 22.21 -31.60 -13.16
CA PHE A 653 23.26 -30.89 -12.42
C PHE A 653 24.68 -31.07 -12.99
N GLN A 654 25.02 -32.25 -13.53
CA GLN A 654 26.38 -32.57 -13.98
C GLN A 654 26.65 -32.20 -15.42
N ASN A 655 25.78 -32.64 -16.33
CA ASN A 655 26.03 -32.67 -17.76
C ASN A 655 25.32 -31.53 -18.50
N ARG A 656 24.31 -30.90 -17.89
CA ARG A 656 23.45 -29.87 -18.53
C ARG A 656 23.77 -28.44 -18.04
N LYS A 657 25.05 -28.07 -17.98
CA LYS A 657 25.52 -26.79 -17.42
C LYS A 657 24.85 -25.55 -18.02
N GLU A 658 24.57 -25.56 -19.33
CA GLU A 658 23.93 -24.43 -20.00
C GLU A 658 22.47 -24.26 -19.57
N ILE A 659 21.69 -25.35 -19.59
CA ILE A 659 20.29 -25.36 -19.16
C ILE A 659 20.20 -25.02 -17.67
N TYR A 660 21.06 -25.60 -16.84
CA TYR A 660 21.14 -25.28 -15.42
C TYR A 660 21.40 -23.79 -15.17
N SER A 661 22.33 -23.18 -15.91
CA SER A 661 22.66 -21.75 -15.77
C SER A 661 21.47 -20.86 -16.14
N LYS A 662 20.74 -21.22 -17.21
CA LYS A 662 19.51 -20.52 -17.63
C LYS A 662 18.39 -20.67 -16.60
N TRP A 663 18.19 -21.89 -16.09
CA TRP A 663 17.19 -22.16 -15.06
C TRP A 663 17.49 -21.38 -13.76
N ILE A 664 18.74 -21.36 -13.29
CA ILE A 664 19.13 -20.53 -12.12
C ILE A 664 18.90 -19.04 -12.39
N ALA A 665 19.25 -18.54 -13.58
CA ALA A 665 19.03 -17.13 -13.93
C ALA A 665 17.54 -16.77 -13.90
N TYR A 666 16.68 -17.64 -14.43
CA TYR A 666 15.23 -17.48 -14.40
C TYR A 666 14.66 -17.54 -12.99
N ILE A 667 14.99 -18.57 -12.20
CA ILE A 667 14.52 -18.67 -10.81
C ILE A 667 14.97 -17.46 -9.98
N SER A 668 16.15 -16.91 -10.28
CA SER A 668 16.68 -15.71 -9.65
C SER A 668 15.99 -14.41 -10.09
N SER A 669 15.41 -14.36 -11.29
CA SER A 669 14.71 -13.18 -11.82
C SER A 669 13.23 -13.10 -11.42
N LEU A 670 12.65 -14.21 -10.94
CA LEU A 670 11.28 -14.23 -10.43
C LEU A 670 11.10 -13.16 -9.35
N LYS A 671 10.00 -12.39 -9.42
CA LYS A 671 9.65 -11.36 -8.42
C LYS A 671 9.57 -11.91 -6.99
N LYS A 672 9.38 -13.23 -6.84
CA LYS A 672 9.36 -13.98 -5.59
C LYS A 672 10.10 -15.31 -5.79
N PRO A 673 11.44 -15.34 -5.66
CA PRO A 673 12.16 -16.60 -5.80
C PRO A 673 11.80 -17.56 -4.65
N ARG A 674 11.69 -18.87 -4.93
CA ARG A 674 11.60 -19.90 -3.86
C ARG A 674 12.87 -19.95 -3.00
N LEU A 675 13.99 -19.47 -3.54
CA LEU A 675 15.27 -19.32 -2.84
C LEU A 675 15.31 -17.99 -2.07
N ASN A 676 15.95 -18.00 -0.91
CA ASN A 676 16.19 -16.78 -0.13
C ASN A 676 16.95 -15.76 -1.00
N PRO A 677 16.47 -14.50 -1.13
CA PRO A 677 17.15 -13.47 -1.91
C PRO A 677 18.63 -13.28 -1.51
N GLY A 678 18.97 -13.49 -0.24
CA GLY A 678 20.34 -13.44 0.25
C GLY A 678 21.28 -14.48 -0.37
N LEU A 679 20.77 -15.66 -0.76
CA LEU A 679 21.52 -16.67 -1.52
C LEU A 679 21.78 -16.21 -2.96
N ILE A 680 20.78 -15.59 -3.59
CA ILE A 680 20.82 -15.15 -4.99
C ILE A 680 21.75 -13.94 -5.17
N THR A 681 21.76 -13.00 -4.22
CA THR A 681 22.61 -11.80 -4.29
C THR A 681 24.08 -12.07 -4.01
N SER A 682 24.42 -13.22 -3.42
CA SER A 682 25.77 -13.46 -2.88
C SER A 682 26.67 -14.34 -3.75
N VAL A 683 26.16 -15.29 -4.55
CA VAL A 683 27.00 -16.21 -5.37
C VAL A 683 26.24 -16.76 -6.59
N LYS A 684 26.94 -17.07 -7.70
CA LYS A 684 26.42 -18.04 -8.70
C LYS A 684 26.30 -19.41 -8.04
N LEU A 685 25.10 -19.81 -7.63
CA LEU A 685 24.87 -21.10 -6.97
C LEU A 685 25.41 -22.27 -7.82
N SER A 686 26.38 -22.99 -7.27
CA SER A 686 26.86 -24.24 -7.86
C SER A 686 25.81 -25.35 -7.72
N PRO A 687 25.88 -26.41 -8.55
CA PRO A 687 24.95 -27.54 -8.45
C PRO A 687 24.85 -28.14 -7.04
N LEU A 688 25.98 -28.26 -6.33
CA LEU A 688 26.03 -28.78 -4.97
C LEU A 688 25.33 -27.83 -3.97
N GLU A 689 25.54 -26.53 -4.09
CA GLU A 689 24.87 -25.51 -3.27
C GLU A 689 23.37 -25.47 -3.54
N THR A 690 22.94 -25.56 -4.79
CA THR A 690 21.52 -25.59 -5.14
C THR A 690 20.84 -26.84 -4.60
N ALA A 691 21.41 -28.03 -4.80
CA ALA A 691 20.86 -29.26 -4.24
C ALA A 691 20.79 -29.21 -2.70
N SER A 692 21.77 -28.56 -2.06
CA SER A 692 21.79 -28.33 -0.61
C SER A 692 20.71 -27.34 -0.16
N ALA A 693 20.50 -26.24 -0.88
CA ALA A 693 19.49 -25.23 -0.55
C ALA A 693 18.04 -25.73 -0.66
N TYR A 694 17.79 -26.65 -1.59
CA TYR A 694 16.48 -27.30 -1.77
C TYR A 694 16.35 -28.63 -1.00
N GLY A 695 17.37 -29.04 -0.25
CA GLY A 695 17.28 -30.25 0.58
C GLY A 695 17.20 -31.58 -0.20
N LEU A 696 17.78 -31.64 -1.41
CA LEU A 696 17.68 -32.76 -2.33
C LEU A 696 18.56 -33.96 -1.91
N SER A 697 18.19 -34.61 -0.80
CA SER A 697 19.00 -35.62 -0.09
C SER A 697 19.50 -36.76 -0.99
N GLU A 698 18.65 -37.37 -1.81
CA GLU A 698 19.07 -38.47 -2.70
C GLU A 698 19.96 -37.99 -3.85
N ALA A 699 19.71 -36.78 -4.37
CA ALA A 699 20.59 -36.21 -5.38
C ALA A 699 21.98 -35.93 -4.78
N LEU A 700 22.05 -35.37 -3.57
CA LEU A 700 23.31 -35.11 -2.87
C LEU A 700 24.13 -36.37 -2.65
N LYS A 701 23.53 -37.48 -2.20
CA LYS A 701 24.22 -38.77 -2.08
C LYS A 701 24.87 -39.20 -3.39
N LEU A 702 24.12 -39.12 -4.50
CA LEU A 702 24.63 -39.45 -5.82
C LEU A 702 25.72 -38.46 -6.31
N MET A 703 25.63 -37.19 -5.93
CA MET A 703 26.66 -36.19 -6.23
C MET A 703 27.98 -36.51 -5.51
N PHE A 704 27.93 -36.93 -4.25
CA PHE A 704 29.09 -37.34 -3.46
C PHE A 704 29.81 -38.56 -4.04
N ASP A 705 29.07 -39.48 -4.67
CA ASP A 705 29.64 -40.63 -5.36
C ASP A 705 30.21 -40.27 -6.75
N SER A 706 29.95 -39.05 -7.25
CA SER A 706 30.38 -38.60 -8.57
C SER A 706 31.74 -37.90 -8.55
N LYS A 707 32.49 -38.02 -9.65
CA LYS A 707 33.77 -37.30 -9.86
C LYS A 707 33.64 -35.96 -10.60
N ASN A 708 32.45 -35.62 -11.07
CA ASN A 708 32.22 -34.48 -11.97
C ASN A 708 31.77 -33.21 -11.23
N ILE A 709 31.38 -33.34 -9.96
CA ILE A 709 31.02 -32.24 -9.07
C ILE A 709 32.13 -32.15 -8.02
N ASP A 710 32.58 -30.94 -7.72
CA ASP A 710 33.57 -30.71 -6.68
C ASP A 710 32.94 -30.95 -5.30
N THR A 711 33.18 -32.14 -4.76
CA THR A 711 32.73 -32.58 -3.42
C THR A 711 33.89 -32.79 -2.47
N GLU A 712 35.14 -32.59 -2.92
CA GLU A 712 36.36 -32.77 -2.13
C GLU A 712 36.93 -31.45 -1.63
N SER A 713 36.70 -30.34 -2.35
CA SER A 713 37.17 -29.01 -1.94
C SER A 713 36.46 -28.54 -0.69
N SER A 714 37.26 -28.12 0.31
CA SER A 714 36.74 -27.49 1.53
C SER A 714 35.85 -26.28 1.24
N ALA A 715 36.15 -25.51 0.19
CA ALA A 715 35.35 -24.35 -0.18
C ALA A 715 33.98 -24.74 -0.76
N ALA A 716 33.92 -25.82 -1.56
CA ALA A 716 32.68 -26.32 -2.14
C ALA A 716 31.77 -26.91 -1.05
N LEU A 717 32.32 -27.74 -0.15
CA LEU A 717 31.59 -28.29 0.98
C LEU A 717 31.10 -27.21 1.95
N GLN A 718 31.91 -26.19 2.21
CA GLN A 718 31.52 -25.06 3.04
C GLN A 718 30.40 -24.22 2.40
N GLY A 719 30.50 -23.95 1.08
CA GLY A 719 29.44 -23.28 0.32
C GLY A 719 28.13 -24.06 0.36
N ALA A 720 28.19 -25.37 0.13
CA ALA A 720 27.05 -26.28 0.21
C ALA A 720 26.41 -26.30 1.61
N LEU A 721 27.23 -26.36 2.65
CA LEU A 721 26.77 -26.33 4.03
C LEU A 721 26.07 -25.01 4.33
N ARG A 722 26.66 -23.88 3.94
CA ARG A 722 26.03 -22.56 4.07
C ARG A 722 24.71 -22.49 3.30
N ALA A 723 24.66 -23.05 2.10
CA ALA A 723 23.44 -23.12 1.30
C ALA A 723 22.34 -23.96 1.98
N ALA A 724 22.69 -25.08 2.62
CA ALA A 724 21.74 -25.88 3.41
C ALA A 724 21.20 -25.13 4.63
N TYR A 725 22.04 -24.33 5.30
CA TYR A 725 21.63 -23.52 6.46
C TYR A 725 20.72 -22.33 6.10
N ILE A 726 20.88 -21.76 4.88
CA ILE A 726 20.12 -20.59 4.38
C ILE A 726 18.92 -20.99 3.50
N GLY A 727 18.96 -22.19 2.90
CA GLY A 727 17.98 -22.75 1.97
C GLY A 727 16.55 -22.78 2.49
N THR A 728 15.62 -23.16 1.60
CA THR A 728 14.14 -22.97 1.64
C THR A 728 13.53 -22.43 2.95
N ALA A 729 12.83 -21.29 2.82
CA ALA A 729 12.32 -20.47 3.92
C ALA A 729 11.46 -21.23 4.95
N PRO A 730 11.51 -20.81 6.23
CA PRO A 730 10.92 -21.54 7.37
C PRO A 730 9.40 -21.80 7.27
N PRO A 731 8.86 -22.83 7.95
CA PRO A 731 9.48 -23.57 9.06
C PRO A 731 10.63 -24.49 8.62
N ARG A 732 11.68 -24.54 9.45
CA ARG A 732 12.86 -25.36 9.19
C ARG A 732 12.48 -26.81 9.46
N ASP A 733 12.05 -27.48 8.41
CA ASP A 733 11.53 -28.84 8.45
C ASP A 733 12.65 -29.88 8.60
N ASP A 734 12.27 -31.13 8.91
CA ASP A 734 13.16 -32.29 9.04
C ASP A 734 14.12 -32.46 7.83
N VAL A 735 13.68 -32.02 6.65
CA VAL A 735 14.44 -32.08 5.39
C VAL A 735 15.73 -31.26 5.43
N SER A 736 15.70 -30.01 5.92
CA SER A 736 16.89 -29.16 6.03
C SER A 736 17.88 -29.74 7.04
N THR A 737 17.36 -30.24 8.17
CA THR A 737 18.17 -30.91 9.20
C THR A 737 18.83 -32.18 8.67
N ARG A 738 18.10 -33.01 7.91
CA ARG A 738 18.65 -34.20 7.24
C ARG A 738 19.75 -33.84 6.27
N THR A 739 19.57 -32.78 5.50
CA THR A 739 20.55 -32.28 4.51
C THR A 739 21.83 -31.81 5.18
N VAL A 740 21.72 -30.98 6.22
CA VAL A 740 22.89 -30.53 6.98
C VAL A 740 23.61 -31.72 7.63
N LYS A 741 22.88 -32.67 8.25
CA LYS A 741 23.48 -33.90 8.82
C LYS A 741 24.25 -34.69 7.75
N LEU A 742 23.73 -34.80 6.54
CA LEU A 742 24.40 -35.46 5.42
C LEU A 742 25.71 -34.74 5.05
N LEU A 743 25.68 -33.42 4.85
CA LEU A 743 26.88 -32.65 4.50
C LEU A 743 27.97 -32.78 5.59
N LEU A 744 27.60 -32.74 6.87
CA LEU A 744 28.53 -32.94 7.98
C LEU A 744 29.14 -34.35 7.98
N GLN A 745 28.38 -35.39 7.60
CA GLN A 745 28.91 -36.77 7.47
C GLN A 745 29.97 -36.88 6.37
N TYR A 746 29.84 -36.11 5.30
CA TYR A 746 30.82 -36.02 4.22
C TYR A 746 31.96 -35.02 4.49
N GLY A 747 32.07 -34.51 5.73
CA GLY A 747 33.20 -33.70 6.19
C GLY A 747 33.05 -32.20 5.98
N ALA A 748 31.87 -31.71 5.55
CA ALA A 748 31.60 -30.28 5.49
C ALA A 748 31.68 -29.66 6.90
N ASN A 749 32.29 -28.48 7.01
CA ASN A 749 32.39 -27.72 8.25
C ASN A 749 32.61 -26.24 7.94
N PHE A 750 32.66 -25.40 8.98
CA PHE A 750 32.96 -23.97 8.86
C PHE A 750 34.43 -23.62 9.20
N SER A 751 35.37 -24.55 9.02
CA SER A 751 36.78 -24.24 9.26
C SER A 751 37.28 -23.19 8.27
N GLY A 752 37.88 -22.10 8.77
CA GLY A 752 38.33 -20.98 7.95
C GLY A 752 37.23 -20.03 7.46
N ASP A 753 35.99 -20.17 7.94
CA ASP A 753 34.93 -19.19 7.71
C ASP A 753 35.18 -17.91 8.53
N GLY A 754 35.00 -16.73 7.92
CA GLY A 754 35.13 -15.46 8.63
C GLY A 754 33.97 -15.13 9.57
N LYS A 755 32.76 -15.64 9.28
CA LYS A 755 31.54 -15.36 10.06
C LYS A 755 31.36 -16.38 11.19
N PHE A 756 31.58 -17.68 10.94
CA PHE A 756 31.35 -18.75 11.92
C PHE A 756 32.61 -19.57 12.20
N ALA A 757 33.13 -19.58 13.44
CA ALA A 757 34.33 -20.37 13.74
C ALA A 757 34.12 -21.89 13.85
N SER A 758 32.87 -22.35 13.97
CA SER A 758 32.55 -23.78 14.02
C SER A 758 31.12 -24.05 13.57
N THR A 759 30.80 -25.33 13.34
CA THR A 759 29.43 -25.79 13.06
C THR A 759 28.47 -25.43 14.19
N LEU A 760 28.94 -25.44 15.44
CA LEU A 760 28.15 -25.00 16.59
C LEU A 760 27.70 -23.53 16.46
N HIS A 761 28.57 -22.62 16.02
CA HIS A 761 28.21 -21.21 15.80
C HIS A 761 27.14 -21.05 14.72
N ALA A 762 27.34 -21.72 13.58
CA ALA A 762 26.39 -21.65 12.47
C ALA A 762 25.04 -22.28 12.84
N ALA A 763 25.05 -23.50 13.38
CA ALA A 763 23.82 -24.17 13.82
C ALA A 763 23.06 -23.35 14.87
N SER A 764 23.80 -22.67 15.76
CA SER A 764 23.19 -21.80 16.76
C SER A 764 22.54 -20.58 16.14
N TYR A 765 23.25 -19.87 15.25
CA TYR A 765 22.75 -18.70 14.53
C TYR A 765 21.53 -19.04 13.66
N TYR A 766 21.57 -20.16 12.96
CA TYR A 766 20.46 -20.62 12.13
C TYR A 766 19.39 -21.39 12.91
N GLY A 767 19.50 -21.56 14.23
CA GLY A 767 18.42 -22.17 15.02
C GLY A 767 18.22 -23.69 14.83
N PHE A 768 19.25 -24.44 14.46
CA PHE A 768 19.21 -25.91 14.34
C PHE A 768 19.53 -26.59 15.68
N ASP A 769 18.55 -26.66 16.57
CA ASP A 769 18.69 -27.19 17.93
C ASP A 769 19.18 -28.65 17.99
N GLU A 770 18.69 -29.55 17.13
CA GLU A 770 19.18 -30.93 17.09
C GLU A 770 20.68 -31.02 16.77
N ILE A 771 21.16 -30.16 15.87
CA ILE A 771 22.58 -30.13 15.48
C ILE A 771 23.39 -29.52 16.62
N VAL A 772 22.91 -28.44 17.24
CA VAL A 772 23.54 -27.85 18.44
C VAL A 772 23.68 -28.90 19.54
N ILE A 773 22.62 -29.63 19.86
CA ILE A 773 22.64 -30.70 20.88
C ILE A 773 23.69 -31.76 20.51
N LYS A 774 23.71 -32.21 19.25
CA LYS A 774 24.65 -33.24 18.78
C LYS A 774 26.11 -32.79 18.86
N GLU A 775 26.42 -31.55 18.47
CA GLU A 775 27.78 -31.01 18.54
C GLU A 775 28.25 -30.90 20.01
N LEU A 776 27.38 -30.46 20.91
CA LEU A 776 27.67 -30.40 22.35
C LEU A 776 27.85 -31.79 22.97
N ASP A 777 27.00 -32.75 22.62
CA ASP A 777 27.13 -34.15 23.05
C ASP A 777 28.40 -34.82 22.48
N GLY A 778 28.89 -34.32 21.33
CA GLY A 778 30.18 -34.66 20.73
C GLY A 778 31.39 -34.11 21.49
N GLY A 779 31.19 -33.31 22.54
CA GLY A 779 32.23 -32.78 23.41
C GLY A 779 32.84 -31.46 22.93
N LEU A 780 32.21 -30.74 22.00
CA LEU A 780 32.62 -29.35 21.71
C LEU A 780 32.40 -28.48 22.94
N ASP A 781 33.37 -27.60 23.21
CA ASP A 781 33.25 -26.58 24.24
C ASP A 781 32.14 -25.59 23.86
N VAL A 782 31.10 -25.50 24.70
CA VAL A 782 29.97 -24.58 24.54
C VAL A 782 30.41 -23.12 24.51
N ASN A 783 31.55 -22.82 25.16
CA ASN A 783 32.14 -21.49 25.25
C ASN A 783 33.31 -21.29 24.28
N TYR A 784 33.45 -22.17 23.27
CA TYR A 784 34.48 -22.04 22.24
C TYR A 784 34.42 -20.66 21.57
N GLN A 785 35.54 -19.94 21.61
CA GLN A 785 35.61 -18.58 21.10
C GLN A 785 36.14 -18.50 19.67
N GLY A 786 35.43 -17.82 18.78
CA GLY A 786 35.94 -17.43 17.47
C GLY A 786 34.88 -16.95 16.47
N GLY A 787 35.35 -16.37 15.36
CA GLY A 787 34.50 -15.82 14.31
C GLY A 787 33.81 -14.54 14.76
N GLU A 788 32.98 -13.98 13.90
CA GLU A 788 32.39 -12.65 14.07
C GLU A 788 31.59 -12.48 15.38
N PHE A 789 30.86 -13.53 15.80
CA PHE A 789 30.02 -13.50 16.99
C PHE A 789 30.79 -13.85 18.28
N GLY A 790 32.01 -14.35 18.17
CA GLY A 790 32.83 -14.84 19.27
C GLY A 790 32.30 -16.09 19.99
N THR A 791 31.01 -16.23 20.31
CA THR A 791 30.46 -17.47 20.90
C THR A 791 29.21 -17.96 20.19
N ALA A 792 28.91 -19.26 20.37
CA ALA A 792 27.67 -19.86 19.89
C ALA A 792 26.42 -19.20 20.50
N LEU A 793 26.51 -18.74 21.75
CA LEU A 793 25.41 -18.06 22.43
C LEU A 793 25.10 -16.69 21.81
N ILE A 794 26.12 -15.88 21.54
CA ILE A 794 25.95 -14.60 20.82
C ILE A 794 25.42 -14.85 19.41
N ALA A 795 25.96 -15.86 18.72
CA ALA A 795 25.50 -16.25 17.40
C ALA A 795 24.01 -16.63 17.40
N ALA A 796 23.54 -17.38 18.40
CA ALA A 796 22.13 -17.74 18.56
C ALA A 796 21.22 -16.50 18.69
N VAL A 797 21.60 -15.54 19.53
CA VAL A 797 20.82 -14.31 19.75
C VAL A 797 20.81 -13.44 18.49
N ALA A 798 21.96 -13.22 17.86
CA ALA A 798 22.06 -12.46 16.61
C ALA A 798 21.26 -13.11 15.47
N GLY A 799 21.33 -14.44 15.39
CA GLY A 799 20.61 -15.24 14.40
C GLY A 799 19.10 -15.15 14.53
N ARG A 800 18.56 -15.07 15.75
CA ARG A 800 17.12 -14.84 15.98
C ARG A 800 16.66 -13.51 15.38
N TYR A 801 17.45 -12.45 15.47
CA TYR A 801 17.14 -11.17 14.85
C TYR A 801 17.32 -11.20 13.32
N GLU A 802 18.47 -11.64 12.82
CA GLU A 802 18.77 -11.59 11.38
C GLU A 802 17.90 -12.56 10.56
N CYS A 803 17.62 -13.78 11.04
CA CYS A 803 16.73 -14.71 10.34
C CYS A 803 15.30 -14.18 10.30
N ASN A 804 14.88 -13.46 11.34
CA ASN A 804 13.58 -12.81 11.41
C ASN A 804 13.51 -11.63 10.44
N PHE A 805 14.54 -10.77 10.42
CA PHE A 805 14.69 -9.69 9.46
C PHE A 805 14.70 -10.19 8.00
N GLN A 806 15.37 -11.30 7.71
CA GLN A 806 15.35 -11.93 6.39
C GLN A 806 13.99 -12.53 6.04
N LYS A 807 13.29 -13.14 7.01
CA LYS A 807 11.91 -13.60 6.82
C LYS A 807 11.03 -12.43 6.35
N ILE A 808 11.10 -11.28 7.02
CA ILE A 808 10.38 -10.03 6.70
C ILE A 808 10.77 -9.46 5.32
N MET A 809 12.06 -9.54 4.96
CA MET A 809 12.56 -9.03 3.66
C MET A 809 12.18 -9.94 2.48
N SER A 810 12.20 -11.26 2.67
CA SER A 810 11.81 -12.25 1.65
C SER A 810 10.30 -12.23 1.36
N THR A 811 9.52 -11.72 2.30
CA THR A 811 8.07 -11.54 2.22
C THR A 811 7.67 -10.19 1.62
N ARG A 812 8.39 -9.60 0.66
CA ARG A 812 8.01 -8.26 0.12
C ARG A 812 6.73 -8.20 -0.74
N ASN A 813 5.85 -9.20 -0.65
CA ASN A 813 4.42 -9.08 -0.93
C ASN A 813 3.55 -9.75 0.17
N THR A 814 4.07 -9.66 1.39
CA THR A 814 3.60 -10.14 2.70
C THR A 814 4.24 -9.22 3.75
N ASN A 815 3.56 -8.11 4.02
CA ASN A 815 3.67 -7.31 5.23
C ASN A 815 4.92 -6.48 5.52
N PRO A 816 4.92 -5.15 5.23
CA PRO A 816 5.87 -4.19 5.82
C PRO A 816 5.64 -3.81 7.31
N SER A 817 4.79 -4.51 8.04
CA SER A 817 4.57 -4.49 9.49
C SER A 817 5.14 -5.80 10.08
N MET A 818 6.44 -5.74 10.33
CA MET A 818 7.05 -6.53 11.38
C MET A 818 8.18 -5.67 11.95
N VAL A 819 7.86 -4.94 13.01
CA VAL A 819 8.68 -5.14 14.21
C VAL A 819 8.19 -6.46 14.76
N ALA A 820 8.86 -7.55 14.38
CA ALA A 820 8.44 -8.89 14.76
C ALA A 820 8.50 -9.04 16.28
N SER A 821 7.39 -9.43 16.91
CA SER A 821 7.46 -9.91 18.29
C SER A 821 8.25 -11.22 18.31
N PHE A 822 9.33 -11.25 19.11
CA PHE A 822 10.14 -12.44 19.34
C PHE A 822 9.40 -13.53 20.11
N ASP A 823 8.19 -13.27 20.62
CA ASP A 823 7.41 -14.20 21.45
C ASP A 823 6.99 -15.49 20.71
N GLY A 824 6.86 -15.43 19.37
CA GLY A 824 6.52 -16.58 18.53
C GLY A 824 7.72 -17.38 18.01
N ILE A 825 8.95 -16.90 18.21
CA ILE A 825 10.16 -17.53 17.66
C ILE A 825 10.82 -18.42 18.69
N ASN A 826 10.98 -19.70 18.36
CA ASN A 826 11.52 -20.72 19.25
C ASN A 826 12.87 -20.30 19.86
N LEU A 827 12.90 -20.19 21.19
CA LEU A 827 14.08 -19.82 21.99
C LEU A 827 14.97 -21.02 22.33
N LYS A 828 14.64 -22.21 21.80
CA LYS A 828 15.21 -23.49 22.22
C LYS A 828 16.73 -23.53 22.16
N VAL A 829 17.35 -22.98 21.12
CA VAL A 829 18.82 -22.98 20.99
C VAL A 829 19.48 -22.17 22.11
N VAL A 830 18.99 -20.95 22.38
CA VAL A 830 19.54 -20.10 23.46
C VAL A 830 19.39 -20.83 24.81
N GLN A 831 18.22 -21.43 25.04
CA GLN A 831 17.96 -22.21 26.25
C GLN A 831 18.88 -23.43 26.37
N VAL A 832 19.04 -24.22 25.32
CA VAL A 832 19.92 -25.39 25.32
C VAL A 832 21.36 -25.00 25.59
N LEU A 833 21.88 -23.94 24.96
CA LEU A 833 23.25 -23.48 25.19
C LEU A 833 23.46 -23.10 26.67
N LEU A 834 22.54 -22.33 27.26
CA LEU A 834 22.60 -21.92 28.67
C LEU A 834 22.48 -23.12 29.63
N GLU A 835 21.54 -24.03 29.39
CA GLU A 835 21.37 -25.28 30.17
C GLU A 835 22.63 -26.18 30.12
N ARG A 836 23.40 -26.09 29.03
CA ARG A 836 24.66 -26.82 28.83
C ARG A 836 25.90 -26.05 29.31
N GLY A 837 25.73 -24.91 29.99
CA GLY A 837 26.81 -24.17 30.64
C GLY A 837 27.47 -23.08 29.79
N ALA A 838 26.78 -22.55 28.77
CA ALA A 838 27.22 -21.33 28.09
C ALA A 838 27.30 -20.16 29.08
N ASP A 839 28.44 -19.46 29.10
CA ASP A 839 28.63 -18.27 29.92
C ASP A 839 28.11 -17.03 29.17
N PRO A 840 27.03 -16.37 29.65
CA PRO A 840 26.46 -15.21 28.97
C PRO A 840 27.35 -13.95 29.00
N ASN A 841 28.44 -13.98 29.77
CA ASN A 841 29.33 -12.83 29.98
C ASN A 841 30.58 -12.83 29.09
N ILE A 842 30.72 -13.82 28.20
CA ILE A 842 31.82 -13.87 27.24
C ILE A 842 31.64 -12.80 26.15
N ARG A 843 32.76 -12.19 25.74
CA ARG A 843 32.83 -11.15 24.71
C ARG A 843 32.88 -11.72 23.30
N GLY A 844 32.08 -11.17 22.40
CA GLY A 844 32.26 -11.30 20.96
C GLY A 844 33.43 -10.47 20.44
N GLU A 845 33.90 -10.72 19.20
CA GLU A 845 34.93 -9.89 18.56
C GLU A 845 34.48 -8.44 18.34
N ARG A 846 33.16 -8.20 18.27
CA ARG A 846 32.57 -6.85 18.24
C ARG A 846 32.44 -6.21 19.64
N ASP A 847 33.10 -6.74 20.67
CA ASP A 847 33.09 -6.27 22.08
C ASP A 847 31.73 -6.30 22.81
N GLY A 848 30.67 -6.87 22.20
CA GLY A 848 29.34 -7.07 22.80
C GLY A 848 29.17 -8.41 23.53
N SER A 849 28.18 -8.50 24.42
CA SER A 849 27.74 -9.73 25.09
C SER A 849 26.44 -10.26 24.48
N ALA A 850 26.02 -11.48 24.84
CA ALA A 850 24.74 -12.01 24.38
C ALA A 850 23.55 -11.13 24.85
N LEU A 851 23.66 -10.54 26.05
CA LEU A 851 22.64 -9.64 26.59
C LEU A 851 22.62 -8.30 25.84
N SER A 852 23.78 -7.76 25.49
CA SER A 852 23.88 -6.51 24.74
C SER A 852 23.26 -6.69 23.34
N GLU A 853 23.59 -7.79 22.66
CA GLU A 853 22.98 -8.19 21.39
C GLU A 853 21.44 -8.31 21.51
N ALA A 854 20.93 -8.98 22.54
CA ALA A 854 19.48 -9.09 22.77
C ALA A 854 18.81 -7.72 23.02
N CYS A 855 19.46 -6.85 23.79
CA CYS A 855 18.98 -5.50 24.08
C CYS A 855 18.94 -4.63 22.83
N SER A 856 20.00 -4.65 22.01
CA SER A 856 20.06 -3.93 20.73
C SER A 856 18.97 -4.39 19.76
N ASN A 857 18.72 -5.70 19.73
CA ASN A 857 17.74 -6.33 18.84
C ASN A 857 16.28 -6.19 19.31
N GLY A 858 16.04 -5.71 20.53
CA GLY A 858 14.68 -5.65 21.11
C GLY A 858 14.10 -7.03 21.46
N ASP A 859 14.95 -8.05 21.63
CA ASP A 859 14.56 -9.45 21.89
C ASP A 859 14.37 -9.71 23.39
N PHE A 860 13.21 -9.32 23.91
CA PHE A 860 12.85 -9.48 25.32
C PHE A 860 12.94 -10.93 25.82
N PRO A 861 12.45 -11.94 25.09
CA PRO A 861 12.61 -13.34 25.48
C PRO A 861 14.07 -13.77 25.69
N SER A 862 15.00 -13.38 24.80
CA SER A 862 16.43 -13.69 24.99
C SER A 862 17.00 -12.93 26.18
N ALA A 863 16.73 -11.61 26.27
CA ALA A 863 17.24 -10.78 27.35
C ALA A 863 16.80 -11.31 28.73
N LYS A 864 15.53 -11.72 28.84
CA LYS A 864 14.99 -12.35 30.04
C LYS A 864 15.74 -13.62 30.41
N LEU A 865 15.87 -14.55 29.47
CA LEU A 865 16.52 -15.83 29.74
C LEU A 865 18.01 -15.64 30.09
N LEU A 866 18.71 -14.73 29.41
CA LEU A 866 20.12 -14.45 29.68
C LEU A 866 20.32 -13.92 31.10
N LEU A 867 19.45 -13.00 31.56
CA LEU A 867 19.49 -12.48 32.92
C LEU A 867 19.15 -13.55 33.97
N ASP A 868 18.16 -14.42 33.69
CA ASP A 868 17.83 -15.56 34.56
C ASP A 868 19.02 -16.53 34.75
N TYR A 869 19.92 -16.60 33.76
CA TYR A 869 21.16 -17.39 33.78
C TYR A 869 22.41 -16.58 34.17
N GLY A 870 22.25 -15.38 34.74
CA GLY A 870 23.34 -14.62 35.35
C GLY A 870 24.17 -13.76 34.39
N ALA A 871 23.57 -13.30 33.28
CA ALA A 871 24.16 -12.23 32.47
C ALA A 871 24.31 -10.95 33.29
N ASP A 872 25.46 -10.26 33.17
CA ASP A 872 25.72 -9.00 33.83
C ASP A 872 24.99 -7.84 33.11
N PRO A 873 23.97 -7.20 33.74
CA PRO A 873 23.24 -6.09 33.12
C PRO A 873 24.09 -4.81 32.98
N ASN A 874 25.23 -4.73 33.67
CA ASN A 874 26.15 -3.60 33.62
C ASN A 874 27.30 -3.82 32.64
N PHE A 875 27.19 -4.84 31.79
CA PHE A 875 28.16 -5.09 30.75
C PHE A 875 28.29 -3.89 29.82
N THR A 876 29.53 -3.49 29.52
CA THR A 876 29.83 -2.34 28.67
C THR A 876 30.83 -2.66 27.56
N GLN A 877 30.47 -2.25 26.34
CA GLN A 877 31.33 -2.19 25.18
C GLN A 877 32.16 -0.91 25.22
N LYS A 878 33.48 -1.02 25.04
CA LYS A 878 34.37 0.14 24.98
C LYS A 878 34.41 0.68 23.55
N MET A 879 34.18 1.97 23.41
CA MET A 879 34.34 2.67 22.13
C MET A 879 35.71 3.36 22.09
N ASP A 880 36.42 3.29 20.96
CA ASP A 880 37.71 3.99 20.76
C ASP A 880 37.58 5.50 20.92
N LYS A 881 36.41 6.05 20.58
CA LYS A 881 36.03 7.46 20.74
C LYS A 881 34.59 7.55 21.19
N GLY A 882 34.37 7.98 22.43
CA GLY A 882 33.06 8.23 23.00
C GLY A 882 32.77 7.44 24.28
N PRO A 883 31.60 7.67 24.90
CA PRO A 883 31.14 6.91 26.05
C PRO A 883 30.92 5.42 25.73
N ASN A 884 31.14 4.57 26.73
CA ASN A 884 30.91 3.13 26.61
C ASN A 884 29.43 2.84 26.36
N ILE A 885 29.15 1.86 25.50
CA ILE A 885 27.78 1.39 25.23
C ILE A 885 27.45 0.32 26.27
N SER A 886 26.34 0.48 26.98
CA SER A 886 25.83 -0.46 27.98
C SER A 886 24.60 -1.22 27.47
N CYS A 887 24.30 -2.38 28.07
CA CYS A 887 23.08 -3.13 27.75
C CYS A 887 21.82 -2.25 27.92
N LEU A 888 21.75 -1.44 28.99
CA LEU A 888 20.63 -0.54 29.23
C LEU A 888 20.50 0.54 28.15
N SER A 889 21.61 1.05 27.61
CA SER A 889 21.56 2.02 26.52
C SER A 889 21.14 1.43 25.18
N GLU A 890 21.49 0.17 24.91
CA GLU A 890 21.00 -0.53 23.72
C GLU A 890 19.53 -0.87 23.85
N ALA A 891 19.08 -1.31 25.03
CA ALA A 891 17.66 -1.53 25.33
C ALA A 891 16.86 -0.24 25.16
N ALA A 892 17.36 0.88 25.70
CA ALA A 892 16.75 2.20 25.57
C ALA A 892 16.70 2.65 24.10
N ALA A 893 17.72 2.34 23.30
CA ALA A 893 17.72 2.62 21.87
C ALA A 893 16.72 1.73 21.10
N SER A 894 16.53 0.47 21.49
CA SER A 894 15.61 -0.44 20.80
C SER A 894 14.14 -0.01 20.86
N GLY A 895 13.77 0.83 21.84
CA GLY A 895 12.39 1.26 22.07
C GLY A 895 11.54 0.25 22.85
N ASN A 896 12.09 -0.89 23.24
CA ASN A 896 11.37 -1.92 24.00
C ASN A 896 11.42 -1.64 25.51
N ILE A 897 10.36 -1.00 26.04
CA ILE A 897 10.23 -0.66 27.47
C ILE A 897 10.33 -1.89 28.38
N GLN A 898 9.83 -3.06 27.96
CA GLN A 898 9.87 -4.27 28.79
C GLN A 898 11.31 -4.72 29.06
N ILE A 899 12.20 -4.61 28.07
CA ILE A 899 13.63 -4.92 28.27
C ILE A 899 14.25 -3.91 29.23
N VAL A 900 13.97 -2.62 29.06
CA VAL A 900 14.49 -1.57 29.94
C VAL A 900 14.06 -1.80 31.39
N GLU A 901 12.77 -2.03 31.63
CA GLU A 901 12.22 -2.32 32.95
C GLU A 901 12.92 -3.53 33.58
N PHE A 902 13.01 -4.62 32.82
CA PHE A 902 13.54 -5.89 33.30
C PHE A 902 15.04 -5.83 33.57
N VAL A 903 15.83 -5.22 32.69
CA VAL A 903 17.28 -5.02 32.88
C VAL A 903 17.54 -4.11 34.11
N CYS A 904 16.73 -3.08 34.32
CA CYS A 904 16.79 -2.24 35.53
C CYS A 904 16.46 -3.03 36.80
N ASP A 905 15.42 -3.87 36.79
CA ASP A 905 15.05 -4.69 37.94
C ASP A 905 16.13 -5.75 38.29
N HIS A 906 16.98 -6.10 37.33
CA HIS A 906 18.16 -6.96 37.54
C HIS A 906 19.43 -6.21 37.97
N GLY A 907 19.33 -4.89 38.25
CA GLY A 907 20.43 -4.10 38.82
C GLY A 907 21.28 -3.36 37.79
N ALA A 908 20.75 -3.07 36.60
CA ALA A 908 21.42 -2.15 35.67
C ALA A 908 21.56 -0.75 36.26
N ASN A 909 22.72 -0.14 36.04
CA ASN A 909 22.98 1.23 36.44
C ASN A 909 22.19 2.20 35.57
N VAL A 910 21.09 2.73 36.13
CA VAL A 910 20.21 3.73 35.50
C VAL A 910 20.96 5.02 35.12
N ASN A 911 22.04 5.34 35.84
CA ASN A 911 22.91 6.47 35.54
C ASN A 911 24.08 6.09 34.63
N CYS A 912 23.97 5.00 33.86
CA CYS A 912 24.88 4.80 32.74
C CYS A 912 24.69 5.97 31.76
N SER A 913 25.80 6.53 31.31
CA SER A 913 25.87 7.83 30.65
C SER A 913 25.10 7.97 29.33
N MET A 914 24.50 6.88 28.86
CA MET A 914 23.96 6.77 27.51
C MET A 914 22.48 6.36 27.44
N ALA A 915 21.88 5.77 28.48
CA ALA A 915 20.53 5.22 28.35
C ALA A 915 19.45 6.29 28.14
N LEU A 916 19.46 7.32 28.99
CA LEU A 916 18.51 8.42 28.88
C LEU A 916 18.70 9.22 27.57
N ASN A 917 19.95 9.43 27.15
CA ASN A 917 20.31 10.06 25.88
C ASN A 917 19.79 9.27 24.67
N ALA A 918 19.99 7.94 24.66
CA ALA A 918 19.53 7.06 23.59
C ALA A 918 18.00 7.10 23.46
N ALA A 919 17.26 6.96 24.58
CA ALA A 919 15.81 7.02 24.60
C ALA A 919 15.27 8.37 24.11
N ALA A 920 15.86 9.48 24.57
CA ALA A 920 15.46 10.82 24.16
C ALA A 920 15.75 11.08 22.67
N SER A 921 16.91 10.65 22.16
CA SER A 921 17.29 10.85 20.74
C SER A 921 16.37 10.13 19.76
N ARG A 922 15.75 9.02 20.17
CA ARG A 922 14.81 8.23 19.36
C ARG A 922 13.34 8.51 19.65
N GLY A 923 13.04 9.42 20.58
CA GLY A 923 11.65 9.76 20.95
C GLY A 923 10.92 8.59 21.62
N HIS A 924 11.57 7.89 22.55
CA HIS A 924 10.92 6.82 23.31
C HIS A 924 10.44 7.37 24.66
N ILE A 925 9.35 8.14 24.64
CA ILE A 925 8.88 8.91 25.81
C ILE A 925 8.61 8.03 27.05
N ASP A 926 8.06 6.83 26.88
CA ASP A 926 7.78 5.92 28.00
C ASP A 926 9.06 5.44 28.69
N ILE A 927 10.11 5.20 27.90
CA ILE A 927 11.44 4.85 28.40
C ILE A 927 12.07 6.05 29.11
N VAL A 928 11.97 7.25 28.52
CA VAL A 928 12.45 8.49 29.15
C VAL A 928 11.78 8.69 30.51
N ARG A 929 10.45 8.57 30.58
CA ARG A 929 9.68 8.67 31.82
C ARG A 929 10.13 7.65 32.86
N PHE A 930 10.20 6.38 32.47
CA PHE A 930 10.60 5.31 33.36
C PHE A 930 12.02 5.51 33.93
N LEU A 931 12.99 5.87 33.08
CA LEU A 931 14.37 6.10 33.51
C LEU A 931 14.46 7.28 34.51
N LEU A 932 13.73 8.38 34.26
CA LEU A 932 13.65 9.52 35.19
C LEU A 932 13.02 9.11 36.54
N GLU A 933 11.93 8.34 36.51
CA GLU A 933 11.29 7.81 37.72
C GLU A 933 12.22 6.89 38.54
N LYS A 934 13.08 6.13 37.86
CA LYS A 934 14.12 5.29 38.48
C LYS A 934 15.38 6.06 38.90
N GLY A 935 15.38 7.39 38.77
CA GLY A 935 16.45 8.27 39.26
C GLY A 935 17.61 8.48 38.28
N ALA A 936 17.36 8.35 36.97
CA ALA A 936 18.31 8.82 35.95
C ALA A 936 18.52 10.33 36.10
N ASN A 937 19.77 10.77 36.16
CA ASN A 937 20.10 12.18 36.22
C ASN A 937 20.04 12.79 34.80
N PRO A 938 19.10 13.71 34.50
CA PRO A 938 19.02 14.32 33.18
C PRO A 938 20.11 15.38 32.93
N ASN A 939 20.83 15.80 33.97
CA ASN A 939 21.90 16.80 33.92
C ASN A 939 23.30 16.15 33.99
N THR A 940 23.48 14.98 33.36
CA THR A 940 24.79 14.32 33.31
C THR A 940 25.78 15.14 32.48
N ALA A 941 27.03 15.22 32.94
CA ALA A 941 28.11 15.87 32.19
C ALA A 941 28.54 15.10 30.93
N ASP A 942 28.13 13.84 30.80
CA ASP A 942 28.47 13.00 29.65
C ASP A 942 27.62 13.41 28.43
N ARG A 943 28.29 13.98 27.44
CA ARG A 943 27.68 14.50 26.22
C ARG A 943 28.05 13.66 25.01
N LEU A 944 27.06 13.36 24.17
CA LEU A 944 27.26 12.66 22.90
C LEU A 944 27.48 13.71 21.82
N ARG A 945 28.64 13.69 21.15
CA ARG A 945 29.01 14.72 20.14
C ARG A 945 28.94 16.15 20.71
N ASP A 946 29.22 16.30 22.00
CA ASP A 946 29.13 17.55 22.76
C ASP A 946 27.71 18.15 22.88
N GLU A 947 26.65 17.46 22.44
CA GLU A 947 25.24 17.87 22.54
C GLU A 947 24.63 17.53 23.91
N THR A 948 23.61 18.30 24.32
CA THR A 948 22.87 18.05 25.57
C THR A 948 21.69 17.08 25.36
N LEU A 949 21.22 16.47 26.44
CA LEU A 949 20.03 15.59 26.43
C LEU A 949 18.81 16.28 25.80
N LEU A 950 18.62 17.57 26.10
CA LEU A 950 17.53 18.36 25.55
C LEU A 950 17.70 18.60 24.04
N GLN A 951 18.92 18.81 23.56
CA GLN A 951 19.20 18.92 22.12
C GLN A 951 18.92 17.59 21.38
N HIS A 952 19.23 16.45 21.98
CA HIS A 952 18.85 15.15 21.42
C HIS A 952 17.33 14.97 21.35
N ALA A 953 16.59 15.37 22.39
CA ALA A 953 15.13 15.35 22.36
C ALA A 953 14.56 16.28 21.28
N CYS A 954 15.14 17.48 21.09
CA CYS A 954 14.75 18.41 20.02
C CYS A 954 14.92 17.80 18.60
N ASN A 955 15.90 16.92 18.40
CA ASN A 955 16.13 16.22 17.13
C ASN A 955 15.15 15.05 16.88
N SER A 956 14.38 14.63 17.88
CA SER A 956 13.51 13.43 17.81
C SER A 956 12.11 13.67 17.24
N TYR A 957 11.76 14.93 16.89
CA TYR A 957 10.44 15.35 16.41
C TYR A 957 9.26 15.07 17.36
N GLN A 958 9.52 14.82 18.64
CA GLN A 958 8.48 14.58 19.66
C GLN A 958 8.49 15.66 20.76
N PRO A 959 7.59 16.66 20.67
CA PRO A 959 7.52 17.77 21.62
C PRO A 959 7.29 17.32 23.08
N GLU A 960 6.59 16.21 23.29
CA GLU A 960 6.28 15.69 24.63
C GLU A 960 7.53 15.21 25.37
N THR A 961 8.53 14.68 24.67
CA THR A 961 9.82 14.29 25.28
C THR A 961 10.56 15.53 25.77
N VAL A 962 10.56 16.61 24.99
CA VAL A 962 11.14 17.91 25.37
C VAL A 962 10.43 18.46 26.61
N LYS A 963 9.10 18.45 26.62
CA LYS A 963 8.30 18.90 27.77
C LYS A 963 8.61 18.10 29.04
N LEU A 964 8.67 16.78 28.93
CA LEU A 964 8.92 15.89 30.07
C LEU A 964 10.30 16.16 30.70
N LEU A 965 11.34 16.38 29.88
CA LEU A 965 12.68 16.70 30.36
C LEU A 965 12.73 18.05 31.09
N LEU A 966 12.05 19.07 30.56
CA LEU A 966 11.96 20.39 31.20
C LEU A 966 11.21 20.35 32.53
N GLU A 967 10.14 19.55 32.63
CA GLU A 967 9.43 19.29 33.89
C GLU A 967 10.34 18.66 34.96
N HIS A 968 11.39 17.93 34.55
CA HIS A 968 12.40 17.35 35.42
C HIS A 968 13.62 18.26 35.65
N GLY A 969 13.51 19.55 35.34
CA GLY A 969 14.49 20.57 35.72
C GLY A 969 15.74 20.61 34.85
N VAL A 970 15.67 20.13 33.60
CA VAL A 970 16.71 20.38 32.59
C VAL A 970 16.71 21.86 32.21
N ASP A 971 17.88 22.49 32.17
CA ASP A 971 17.99 23.91 31.81
C ASP A 971 17.69 24.10 30.31
N PRO A 972 16.63 24.87 29.95
CA PRO A 972 16.27 25.13 28.55
C PRO A 972 17.33 25.91 27.77
N ASN A 973 18.31 26.50 28.46
CA ASN A 973 19.40 27.28 27.86
C ASN A 973 20.74 26.54 27.87
N GLU A 974 20.82 25.35 28.46
CA GLU A 974 22.07 24.60 28.48
C GLU A 974 22.45 24.16 27.07
N GLY A 975 23.62 24.65 26.66
CA GLY A 975 24.11 24.58 25.31
C GLY A 975 25.25 23.60 25.09
N GLY A 976 25.30 23.04 23.89
CA GLY A 976 26.33 22.09 23.47
C GLY A 976 26.43 21.94 21.96
N GLY A 977 27.52 21.30 21.52
CA GLY A 977 27.73 20.85 20.15
C GLY A 977 27.68 21.96 19.10
N ARG A 978 27.30 21.59 17.88
CA ARG A 978 27.26 22.48 16.71
C ARG A 978 26.22 23.59 16.85
N PHE A 979 25.08 23.30 17.47
CA PHE A 979 23.92 24.18 17.46
C PHE A 979 23.81 25.07 18.70
N GLY A 980 24.68 24.93 19.71
CA GLY A 980 24.83 25.92 20.79
C GLY A 980 23.69 26.02 21.81
N SER A 981 22.42 25.91 21.44
CA SER A 981 21.25 25.90 22.34
C SER A 981 20.16 24.95 21.83
N PRO A 982 19.22 24.52 22.70
CA PRO A 982 18.06 23.71 22.29
C PRO A 982 17.15 24.41 21.27
N LEU A 983 16.94 25.73 21.40
CA LEU A 983 16.16 26.52 20.42
C LEU A 983 16.82 26.48 19.04
N GLN A 984 18.13 26.72 18.97
CA GLN A 984 18.84 26.70 17.70
C GLN A 984 18.92 25.27 17.11
N CYS A 985 19.01 24.23 17.95
CA CYS A 985 18.91 22.83 17.52
C CYS A 985 17.54 22.51 16.91
N THR A 986 16.45 22.94 17.55
CA THR A 986 15.07 22.73 17.05
C THR A 986 14.89 23.33 15.64
N CYS A 987 15.41 24.56 15.42
CA CYS A 987 15.39 25.19 14.11
C CYS A 987 16.21 24.45 13.06
N ALA A 988 17.33 23.84 13.46
CA ALA A 988 18.22 23.14 12.55
C ALA A 988 17.80 21.71 12.22
N ALA A 989 16.98 21.10 13.08
CA ALA A 989 16.50 19.74 12.95
C ALA A 989 15.24 19.60 12.10
N TYR A 990 14.65 20.70 11.61
CA TYR A 990 13.28 20.74 11.06
C TYR A 990 12.23 20.36 12.11
N GLY A 991 12.41 20.81 13.37
CA GLY A 991 11.46 20.57 14.46
C GLY A 991 10.08 21.22 14.21
N SER A 992 9.23 21.25 15.24
CA SER A 992 7.92 21.93 15.16
C SER A 992 7.94 23.27 15.90
N VAL A 993 7.03 24.17 15.50
CA VAL A 993 6.75 25.39 16.27
C VAL A 993 6.34 25.04 17.70
N GLU A 994 5.57 23.96 17.91
CA GLU A 994 5.19 23.46 19.23
C GLU A 994 6.39 23.20 20.16
N THR A 995 7.48 22.62 19.66
CA THR A 995 8.72 22.44 20.45
C THR A 995 9.32 23.78 20.85
N LEU A 996 9.30 24.79 19.96
CA LEU A 996 9.70 26.16 20.32
C LEU A 996 8.75 26.79 21.34
N GLU A 997 7.44 26.52 21.27
CA GLU A 997 6.46 26.97 22.26
C GLU A 997 6.77 26.43 23.64
N ILE A 998 7.03 25.13 23.73
CA ILE A 998 7.40 24.46 24.96
C ILE A 998 8.70 25.08 25.50
N LEU A 999 9.79 25.12 24.73
CA LEU A 999 11.08 25.66 25.19
C LEU A 999 10.94 27.10 25.71
N VAL A 1000 10.27 27.99 24.97
CA VAL A 1000 10.07 29.39 25.38
C VAL A 1000 9.18 29.48 26.62
N SER A 1001 8.13 28.65 26.74
CA SER A 1001 7.26 28.65 27.93
C SER A 1001 7.99 28.24 29.22
N TYR A 1002 9.06 27.45 29.09
CA TYR A 1002 9.93 27.04 30.21
C TYR A 1002 11.14 27.97 30.41
N GLY A 1003 11.22 29.10 29.70
CA GLY A 1003 12.23 30.13 29.93
C GLY A 1003 13.48 30.04 29.05
N ALA A 1004 13.38 29.41 27.87
CA ALA A 1004 14.44 29.50 26.86
C ALA A 1004 14.62 30.96 26.38
N ASP A 1005 15.86 31.44 26.36
CA ASP A 1005 16.22 32.75 25.87
C ASP A 1005 16.20 32.76 24.34
N VAL A 1006 15.14 33.37 23.80
CA VAL A 1006 14.90 33.55 22.36
C VAL A 1006 16.08 34.22 21.65
N ASN A 1007 16.85 35.04 22.37
CA ASN A 1007 17.98 35.81 21.85
C ASN A 1007 19.33 35.25 22.29
N GLN A 1008 19.38 34.02 22.84
CA GLN A 1008 20.62 33.40 23.28
C GLN A 1008 21.63 33.36 22.14
N PHE A 1009 22.78 34.01 22.35
CA PHE A 1009 23.83 34.08 21.36
C PHE A 1009 24.83 32.92 21.52
N CYS A 1010 24.72 31.89 20.68
CA CYS A 1010 25.49 30.65 20.76
C CYS A 1010 25.52 29.86 19.43
N GLY A 1011 26.33 28.80 19.41
CA GLY A 1011 26.42 27.82 18.31
C GLY A 1011 26.82 28.41 16.96
N ALA A 1012 26.62 27.64 15.88
CA ALA A 1012 27.14 28.01 14.56
C ALA A 1012 26.41 29.19 13.89
N PHE A 1013 25.15 29.47 14.26
CA PHE A 1013 24.36 30.52 13.59
C PHE A 1013 24.29 31.83 14.39
N GLY A 1014 24.64 31.82 15.68
CA GLY A 1014 24.51 32.99 16.56
C GLY A 1014 23.19 32.96 17.32
N THR A 1015 22.04 33.16 16.68
CA THR A 1015 20.73 33.08 17.36
C THR A 1015 19.81 32.02 16.74
N ALA A 1016 18.74 31.63 17.45
CA ALA A 1016 17.73 30.72 16.92
C ALA A 1016 17.05 31.29 15.66
N LEU A 1017 16.88 32.62 15.62
CA LEU A 1017 16.33 33.33 14.46
C LEU A 1017 17.23 33.21 13.22
N HIS A 1018 18.57 33.26 13.39
CA HIS A 1018 19.49 33.00 12.27
C HIS A 1018 19.41 31.56 11.78
N ALA A 1019 19.23 30.57 12.68
CA ALA A 1019 19.07 29.18 12.27
C ALA A 1019 17.75 28.96 11.50
N ALA A 1020 16.62 29.44 12.01
CA ALA A 1020 15.34 29.34 11.30
C ALA A 1020 15.39 30.00 9.91
N ALA A 1021 16.00 31.19 9.84
CA ALA A 1021 16.22 31.90 8.58
C ALA A 1021 17.25 31.23 7.66
N PHE A 1022 18.14 30.38 8.16
CA PHE A 1022 19.09 29.61 7.35
C PHE A 1022 18.42 28.41 6.69
N TYR A 1023 17.63 27.66 7.47
CA TYR A 1023 16.95 26.45 7.01
C TYR A 1023 15.65 26.72 6.23
N GLY A 1024 15.13 27.95 6.28
CA GLY A 1024 14.00 28.39 5.46
C GLY A 1024 12.63 28.18 6.09
N ASP A 1025 12.58 27.94 7.40
CA ASP A 1025 11.33 27.66 8.11
C ASP A 1025 10.61 28.98 8.46
N PHE A 1026 9.65 29.36 7.61
CA PHE A 1026 8.91 30.61 7.76
C PHE A 1026 8.06 30.64 9.03
N GLU A 1027 7.45 29.52 9.41
CA GLU A 1027 6.58 29.44 10.59
C GLU A 1027 7.40 29.62 11.87
N MET A 1028 8.58 28.99 11.96
CA MET A 1028 9.50 29.22 13.07
C MET A 1028 10.01 30.65 13.14
N VAL A 1029 10.30 31.29 11.99
CA VAL A 1029 10.70 32.70 11.94
C VAL A 1029 9.58 33.59 12.49
N GLN A 1030 8.35 33.41 12.02
CA GLN A 1030 7.19 34.17 12.51
C GLN A 1030 6.99 33.98 14.01
N TYR A 1031 7.10 32.74 14.48
CA TYR A 1031 6.96 32.41 15.89
C TYR A 1031 8.05 33.09 16.75
N LEU A 1032 9.33 32.92 16.42
CA LEU A 1032 10.45 33.51 17.17
C LEU A 1032 10.34 35.05 17.24
N VAL A 1033 10.00 35.69 16.12
CA VAL A 1033 9.77 37.14 16.06
C VAL A 1033 8.59 37.54 16.95
N SER A 1034 7.48 36.79 16.93
CA SER A 1034 6.32 37.05 17.81
C SER A 1034 6.66 36.95 19.31
N LYS A 1035 7.72 36.20 19.66
CA LYS A 1035 8.24 36.06 21.02
C LYS A 1035 9.39 37.01 21.35
N GLY A 1036 9.65 38.01 20.50
CA GLY A 1036 10.64 39.06 20.76
C GLY A 1036 12.06 38.71 20.33
N ALA A 1037 12.23 37.82 19.34
CA ALA A 1037 13.53 37.65 18.69
C ALA A 1037 14.01 38.98 18.09
N ASP A 1038 15.25 39.35 18.40
CA ASP A 1038 15.88 40.56 17.90
C ASP A 1038 16.26 40.37 16.42
N ILE A 1039 15.47 41.00 15.56
CA ILE A 1039 15.67 41.01 14.10
C ILE A 1039 16.99 41.68 13.68
N HIS A 1040 17.61 42.45 14.57
CA HIS A 1040 18.90 43.12 14.36
C HIS A 1040 20.05 42.44 15.11
N ALA A 1041 19.82 41.29 15.74
CA ALA A 1041 20.87 40.51 16.37
C ALA A 1041 21.98 40.19 15.34
N GLN A 1042 23.23 40.22 15.79
CA GLN A 1042 24.34 39.78 14.96
C GLN A 1042 24.45 38.27 15.02
N GLY A 1043 24.67 37.58 13.89
CA GLY A 1043 24.94 36.15 13.82
C GLY A 1043 26.43 35.83 13.60
N TYR A 1044 26.82 34.55 13.75
CA TYR A 1044 28.20 34.12 13.47
C TYR A 1044 28.46 33.90 11.98
N MET A 1045 27.65 33.05 11.34
CA MET A 1045 27.79 32.72 9.91
C MET A 1045 27.35 33.87 9.00
N TYR A 1046 26.31 34.59 9.44
CA TYR A 1046 25.78 35.76 8.75
C TYR A 1046 25.64 36.91 9.74
N PRO A 1047 26.15 38.11 9.44
CA PRO A 1047 26.06 39.26 10.33
C PRO A 1047 24.63 39.73 10.65
N SER A 1048 23.64 39.40 9.81
CA SER A 1048 22.23 39.72 10.05
C SER A 1048 21.31 38.61 9.53
N VAL A 1049 20.12 38.49 10.14
CA VAL A 1049 19.09 37.50 9.77
C VAL A 1049 18.61 37.72 8.33
N VAL A 1050 18.43 38.99 7.94
CA VAL A 1050 18.07 39.39 6.57
C VAL A 1050 19.08 38.86 5.56
N ARG A 1051 20.38 38.96 5.89
CA ARG A 1051 21.45 38.44 5.03
C ARG A 1051 21.45 36.92 4.95
N CYS A 1052 21.12 36.24 6.06
CA CYS A 1052 20.95 34.79 6.09
C CYS A 1052 19.84 34.32 5.16
N ALA A 1053 18.65 34.94 5.23
CA ALA A 1053 17.50 34.61 4.38
C ALA A 1053 17.80 34.88 2.90
N LEU A 1054 18.42 36.03 2.59
CA LEU A 1054 18.78 36.42 1.23
C LEU A 1054 19.78 35.43 0.58
N GLN A 1055 20.81 34.99 1.32
CA GLN A 1055 21.84 34.11 0.76
C GLN A 1055 21.36 32.68 0.51
N ASN A 1056 20.36 32.21 1.26
CA ASN A 1056 19.80 30.87 1.12
C ASN A 1056 18.52 30.82 0.26
N GLY A 1057 18.12 31.95 -0.34
CA GLY A 1057 16.98 32.01 -1.28
C GLY A 1057 15.60 32.08 -0.64
N HIS A 1058 15.49 32.39 0.66
CA HIS A 1058 14.22 32.35 1.39
C HIS A 1058 13.42 33.65 1.25
N GLY A 1059 12.83 33.86 0.08
CA GLY A 1059 12.14 35.11 -0.30
C GLY A 1059 10.99 35.52 0.63
N SER A 1060 10.18 34.57 1.12
CA SER A 1060 9.08 34.87 2.06
C SER A 1060 9.58 35.39 3.41
N ILE A 1061 10.65 34.77 3.94
CA ILE A 1061 11.31 35.21 5.18
C ILE A 1061 11.92 36.60 4.99
N LEU A 1062 12.59 36.83 3.85
CA LEU A 1062 13.18 38.12 3.52
C LEU A 1062 12.13 39.25 3.52
N ARG A 1063 11.00 39.05 2.82
CA ARG A 1063 9.90 40.04 2.79
C ARG A 1063 9.35 40.32 4.18
N PHE A 1064 9.13 39.27 4.97
CA PHE A 1064 8.59 39.41 6.31
C PHE A 1064 9.52 40.20 7.23
N LEU A 1065 10.83 39.93 7.21
CA LEU A 1065 11.81 40.67 8.01
C LEU A 1065 11.90 42.14 7.58
N LEU A 1066 11.89 42.42 6.27
CA LEU A 1066 11.92 43.80 5.75
C LEU A 1066 10.67 44.60 6.15
N ASN A 1067 9.48 43.98 6.07
CA ASN A 1067 8.21 44.60 6.50
C ASN A 1067 8.18 44.93 8.00
N LEU A 1068 9.00 44.24 8.80
CA LEU A 1068 9.15 44.51 10.23
C LEU A 1068 10.22 45.58 10.53
N GLY A 1069 10.79 46.19 9.50
CA GLY A 1069 11.83 47.22 9.64
C GLY A 1069 13.22 46.65 9.90
N ALA A 1070 13.48 45.37 9.59
CA ALA A 1070 14.82 44.81 9.69
C ALA A 1070 15.77 45.55 8.74
N ASP A 1071 16.70 46.29 9.33
CA ASP A 1071 17.70 47.03 8.57
C ASP A 1071 18.75 46.05 8.03
N MET A 1072 19.19 46.30 6.79
CA MET A 1072 20.33 45.59 6.24
C MET A 1072 21.66 46.05 6.85
N ASP A 1073 21.63 47.17 7.57
CA ASP A 1073 22.78 47.82 8.18
C ASP A 1073 23.03 47.34 9.61
N THR A 1074 23.51 46.11 9.78
CA THR A 1074 24.35 45.81 10.95
C THR A 1074 25.74 46.43 10.73
N PRO A 1075 26.33 47.17 11.70
CA PRO A 1075 27.64 47.79 11.53
C PRO A 1075 28.73 46.73 11.27
N GLY A 1076 29.26 46.66 10.04
CA GLY A 1076 30.48 45.89 9.72
C GLY A 1076 30.48 45.01 8.46
N GLY A 1077 29.38 44.89 7.69
CA GLY A 1077 29.34 44.02 6.51
C GLY A 1077 29.65 44.73 5.18
N HIS A 1078 30.59 44.22 4.38
CA HIS A 1078 30.96 44.76 3.05
C HIS A 1078 29.82 44.86 2.01
N TYR A 1079 28.65 44.26 2.28
CA TYR A 1079 27.59 44.05 1.29
C TYR A 1079 26.31 44.87 1.49
N GLY A 1080 26.06 45.44 2.69
CA GLY A 1080 24.96 46.41 2.91
C GLY A 1080 25.19 47.68 2.09
N ASN A 1081 26.41 48.20 2.14
CA ASN A 1081 26.91 49.23 1.22
C ASN A 1081 26.80 48.83 -0.25
N THR A 1082 26.90 47.54 -0.60
CA THR A 1082 26.79 47.12 -2.01
C THR A 1082 25.36 47.23 -2.51
N LEU A 1083 24.37 46.72 -1.77
CA LEU A 1083 22.97 46.84 -2.21
C LEU A 1083 22.46 48.28 -2.13
N GLN A 1084 22.83 49.04 -1.11
CA GLN A 1084 22.47 50.47 -1.00
C GLN A 1084 23.09 51.28 -2.13
N LYS A 1085 24.34 50.97 -2.53
CA LYS A 1085 24.98 51.58 -3.71
C LYS A 1085 24.36 51.10 -5.02
N ILE A 1086 23.90 49.85 -5.12
CA ILE A 1086 23.14 49.35 -6.29
C ILE A 1086 21.81 50.08 -6.39
N LEU A 1087 21.00 50.15 -5.33
CA LEU A 1087 19.71 50.85 -5.32
C LEU A 1087 19.89 52.37 -5.54
N ALA A 1088 20.95 52.97 -5.01
CA ALA A 1088 21.26 54.39 -5.22
C ALA A 1088 21.83 54.69 -6.62
N THR A 1089 22.36 53.68 -7.32
CA THR A 1089 22.86 53.82 -8.71
C THR A 1089 21.91 53.26 -9.74
N ALA A 1090 20.87 52.54 -9.33
CA ALA A 1090 19.82 52.02 -10.19
C ALA A 1090 19.12 53.18 -10.91
N PRO A 1091 18.81 53.06 -12.20
CA PRO A 1091 18.11 54.10 -12.95
C PRO A 1091 16.79 54.41 -12.25
N ALA A 1092 16.45 55.70 -12.16
CA ALA A 1092 15.15 56.10 -11.62
C ALA A 1092 13.99 55.54 -12.47
N ASP A 1093 14.28 55.23 -13.74
CA ASP A 1093 13.35 54.94 -14.82
C ASP A 1093 13.04 53.44 -14.98
N GLU A 1094 13.88 52.56 -14.41
CA GLU A 1094 13.66 51.11 -14.46
C GLU A 1094 12.75 50.70 -13.29
N PRO A 1095 11.67 49.94 -13.53
CA PRO A 1095 10.75 49.52 -12.48
C PRO A 1095 11.21 48.25 -11.75
N GLU A 1096 12.17 47.50 -12.28
CA GLU A 1096 12.53 46.17 -11.78
C GLU A 1096 14.05 45.98 -11.66
N LEU A 1097 14.49 45.39 -10.53
CA LEU A 1097 15.87 45.01 -10.25
C LEU A 1097 15.94 43.51 -9.96
N TRP A 1098 16.85 42.81 -10.63
CA TRP A 1098 16.96 41.36 -10.58
C TRP A 1098 18.12 40.91 -9.68
N PHE A 1099 17.82 40.01 -8.74
CA PHE A 1099 18.76 39.39 -7.81
C PHE A 1099 18.89 37.90 -8.06
N ARG A 1100 20.12 37.41 -8.12
CA ARG A 1100 20.42 35.98 -8.23
C ARG A 1100 20.78 35.42 -6.85
N THR A 1101 20.05 34.42 -6.39
CA THR A 1101 20.31 33.70 -5.13
C THR A 1101 20.97 32.33 -5.41
N PHE A 1102 21.59 31.73 -4.40
CA PHE A 1102 22.19 30.39 -4.49
C PHE A 1102 21.24 29.34 -3.90
N ALA A 1103 21.03 28.22 -4.58
CA ALA A 1103 20.43 27.04 -3.97
C ALA A 1103 21.50 26.01 -3.59
N LYS A 1104 21.15 25.14 -2.63
CA LYS A 1104 22.00 24.05 -2.12
C LYS A 1104 22.12 22.86 -3.08
N ALA A 1105 21.31 22.81 -4.16
CA ALA A 1105 21.11 21.65 -5.04
C ALA A 1105 20.89 22.05 -6.53
N ASP A 1106 21.88 22.70 -7.15
CA ASP A 1106 22.02 22.93 -8.60
C ASP A 1106 20.95 23.72 -9.37
N LEU A 1107 19.89 24.23 -8.73
CA LEU A 1107 18.91 25.14 -9.35
C LEU A 1107 19.17 26.61 -8.97
N LEU A 1108 19.12 27.52 -9.94
CA LEU A 1108 19.27 28.96 -9.70
C LEU A 1108 17.90 29.60 -9.54
N GLN A 1109 17.68 30.29 -8.42
CA GLN A 1109 16.48 31.12 -8.22
C GLN A 1109 16.80 32.59 -8.51
N LEU A 1110 15.83 33.27 -9.14
CA LEU A 1110 15.87 34.69 -9.45
C LEU A 1110 14.74 35.38 -8.68
N CYS A 1111 15.11 36.34 -7.85
CA CYS A 1111 14.15 37.24 -7.19
C CYS A 1111 14.17 38.60 -7.89
N VAL A 1112 12.99 39.15 -8.15
CA VAL A 1112 12.82 40.50 -8.73
C VAL A 1112 12.33 41.44 -7.65
N MET A 1113 12.99 42.59 -7.49
CA MET A 1113 12.49 43.74 -6.75
C MET A 1113 11.79 44.70 -7.71
N ILE A 1114 10.53 45.01 -7.44
CA ILE A 1114 9.69 45.90 -8.23
C ILE A 1114 9.50 47.20 -7.46
N LYS A 1115 9.85 48.33 -8.07
CA LYS A 1115 9.69 49.68 -7.53
C LYS A 1115 8.26 50.18 -7.74
N LYS A 1116 7.54 50.44 -6.65
CA LYS A 1116 6.24 51.14 -6.64
C LYS A 1116 6.33 52.60 -6.21
N GLY A 1117 7.44 53.00 -5.59
CA GLY A 1117 7.71 54.36 -5.11
C GLY A 1117 8.42 55.24 -6.12
N SER A 1118 8.63 56.51 -5.79
CA SER A 1118 9.37 57.44 -6.66
C SER A 1118 10.88 57.23 -6.59
N THR A 1119 11.38 56.65 -5.49
CA THR A 1119 12.79 56.30 -5.30
C THR A 1119 12.94 54.83 -4.92
N TRP A 1120 14.09 54.22 -5.24
CA TRP A 1120 14.45 52.87 -4.79
C TRP A 1120 14.78 52.81 -3.28
N GLN A 1121 14.70 53.94 -2.57
CA GLN A 1121 14.96 54.07 -1.13
C GLN A 1121 13.67 53.96 -0.29
N ASP A 1122 12.50 53.97 -0.91
CA ASP A 1122 11.21 53.86 -0.24
C ASP A 1122 10.86 52.39 0.01
N PHE A 1123 11.38 51.80 1.10
CA PHE A 1123 11.27 50.37 1.40
C PHE A 1123 9.82 49.84 1.44
N ASP A 1124 8.88 50.64 1.94
CA ASP A 1124 7.45 50.29 1.99
C ASP A 1124 6.79 50.17 0.60
N ASN A 1125 7.47 50.64 -0.45
CA ASN A 1125 7.00 50.64 -1.84
C ASN A 1125 7.84 49.73 -2.73
N ILE A 1126 8.45 48.68 -2.17
CA ILE A 1126 9.19 47.67 -2.93
C ILE A 1126 8.42 46.34 -2.84
N GLU A 1127 8.10 45.76 -4.00
CA GLU A 1127 7.54 44.42 -4.08
C GLU A 1127 8.57 43.40 -4.53
N PHE A 1128 8.37 42.14 -4.16
CA PHE A 1128 9.23 41.04 -4.56
C PHE A 1128 8.43 40.01 -5.37
N GLU A 1129 9.02 39.45 -6.42
CA GLU A 1129 8.48 38.31 -7.17
C GLU A 1129 9.56 37.21 -7.26
N ASP A 1130 9.19 35.96 -6.98
CA ASP A 1130 10.10 34.81 -7.12
C ASP A 1130 9.85 34.14 -8.47
N ARG A 1131 10.91 33.89 -9.25
CA ARG A 1131 10.82 33.21 -10.55
C ARG A 1131 11.72 31.98 -10.57
N ASN A 1132 11.08 30.81 -10.66
CA ASN A 1132 11.76 29.56 -10.96
C ASN A 1132 12.31 29.59 -12.40
N GLY A 1133 13.52 29.06 -12.57
CA GLY A 1133 14.39 29.23 -13.74
C GLY A 1133 13.92 28.64 -15.08
N ASP A 1134 12.69 28.94 -15.51
CA ASP A 1134 12.24 28.69 -16.88
C ASP A 1134 12.68 29.86 -17.79
N GLY A 1135 13.86 29.70 -18.38
CA GLY A 1135 14.14 30.24 -19.72
C GLY A 1135 14.58 31.70 -19.88
N LEU A 1136 15.22 32.35 -18.89
CA LEU A 1136 15.88 33.65 -19.12
C LEU A 1136 17.40 33.51 -19.33
N HIS A 1137 17.87 33.85 -20.53
CA HIS A 1137 19.28 34.13 -20.81
C HIS A 1137 19.66 35.48 -20.18
N VAL A 1138 20.34 35.44 -19.02
CA VAL A 1138 20.78 36.58 -18.17
C VAL A 1138 21.71 37.60 -18.89
N ALA A 1139 22.03 37.41 -20.17
CA ALA A 1139 23.04 38.19 -20.88
C ALA A 1139 22.60 39.59 -21.32
N ASP A 1140 21.30 39.92 -21.37
CA ASP A 1140 20.81 41.14 -22.05
C ASP A 1140 20.22 42.25 -21.14
N SER A 1141 20.14 42.07 -19.82
CA SER A 1141 19.69 43.15 -18.92
C SER A 1141 20.89 43.95 -18.39
N LYS A 1142 21.00 45.23 -18.78
CA LYS A 1142 22.11 46.15 -18.44
C LYS A 1142 22.36 46.38 -16.93
N TRP A 1143 21.50 45.89 -16.03
CA TRP A 1143 21.56 46.10 -14.58
C TRP A 1143 21.52 44.83 -13.73
N ALA A 1144 21.90 43.67 -14.29
CA ALA A 1144 21.93 42.42 -13.52
C ALA A 1144 22.98 42.46 -12.39
N CYS A 1145 22.57 42.85 -11.17
CA CYS A 1145 23.45 42.72 -10.01
C CYS A 1145 23.23 41.38 -9.31
N MET A 1146 24.08 40.43 -9.72
CA MET A 1146 24.44 39.24 -8.94
C MET A 1146 25.45 39.62 -7.84
N LEU A 1147 25.46 38.91 -6.70
CA LEU A 1147 26.67 38.84 -5.86
C LEU A 1147 27.10 37.41 -5.55
N PRO A 1148 28.10 36.89 -6.27
CA PRO A 1148 29.10 35.94 -5.81
C PRO A 1148 30.43 36.69 -5.45
N PRO A 1149 31.54 36.02 -5.04
CA PRO A 1149 31.79 35.37 -3.75
C PRO A 1149 33.03 35.93 -3.01
N ALA A 1150 33.21 35.58 -1.72
CA ALA A 1150 34.53 35.29 -1.16
C ALA A 1150 34.42 34.11 -0.18
N VAL A 1151 34.78 32.94 -0.70
CA VAL A 1151 34.99 31.69 0.03
C VAL A 1151 36.07 31.91 1.09
N LEU A 1152 35.71 31.74 2.35
CA LEU A 1152 36.63 31.25 3.37
C LEU A 1152 35.98 30.05 4.05
N THR A 1153 36.06 28.90 3.38
CA THR A 1153 36.33 27.65 4.11
C THR A 1153 37.69 27.85 4.80
N PRO A 1154 37.74 27.72 6.12
CA PRO A 1154 37.88 26.42 6.77
C PRO A 1154 36.90 26.28 7.95
N VAL A 1155 36.38 25.11 8.30
CA VAL A 1155 37.07 24.02 8.99
C VAL A 1155 36.16 22.78 8.92
N ARG A 1156 36.84 21.63 8.83
CA ARG A 1156 36.44 20.22 9.02
C ARG A 1156 35.11 19.93 9.71
#